data_AF-A0A6J2KIL9-F1
#
_entry.id   AF-A0A6J2KIL9-F1
#
_cell.length_a   1.000
_cell.length_b   1.000
_cell.length_c   1.000
_cell.angle_alpha   90.00
_cell.angle_beta   90.00
_cell.angle_gamma   90.00
#
_symmetry.space_group_name_H-M   'P 1'
#
loop_
_entity.id
_entity.type
_entity.pdbx_description
1 polymer ?
#
loop_
_entity_poly.entity_id
_entity_poly.type
_entity_poly.pdbx_seq_one_letter_code
_entity_poly.pdbx_strand_id
1 'polypeptide(L)'
;MVLSATNGRGCNIVINCLKGELRNVSLRCSSRWTLDVSKYNPQDSSLFGMANLNDDRSYVTINVLSLLMRRNSQQLNILQKALSEGISRGYVRPLSRVTYAAEEVSRAFQLLVTRQHRGRVLLRIDGFQPSIKHRIQCNPDVCYVIFSTQCTFGIQLADRLIERGARNLFLHYDSFPGYLPCKIQLWESQGVQVQTSCENINNMDQILTVLNNAASLGKVDGIMIDELQMCEKKQILKNLELASKELFPSLRFFMVITDDHLKTKICLPRNNDEYPATILDLGALRKDRDISSSQINRLCVEAVEAALCSGEYVVIAAPHVIPRESLVQQLCSIAGLEMSEDSKETTTLRELDVVAERIPNITNYLRDYHNITLVDSDVSSLTLQRINEIEDAIVAPGYSTKKGLEAFYSYVDPDELLATTEMVFMPTLTSSATMRDDEFDVRVTSLCIVPGLEGHHGRFRALCERLKLPALVLQPGLDKLDETIQQTARRYANSLLRKSAIKNNFYILGYETGIFVALEITAILEEHGLTGTLFLLGGSPNDVLNEIEYQLQGFKTDQLEEAVARHMLKIMAREHFREVENAFSKRTLWNDRVDAGVRTLLGHVSHSAQYARAQIEAACARLVYARRYGGPAAPLRSRLVLLRSPLTARSAPPEWQRLSRGEVTEHDLLAPLPHAAMDMRCATIINKYLDDEILDQFDKKNLCETYLLNADTFMSDTVMEES
;
A
#
# COMPACT_ATOMS: atom_id res chain seq x y z
N MET A 1 -32.61 -2.80 14.18
CA MET A 1 -33.00 -2.10 12.94
C MET A 1 -33.96 -2.92 12.09
N VAL A 2 -33.55 -4.07 11.53
CA VAL A 2 -34.41 -4.90 10.65
C VAL A 2 -35.73 -5.32 11.31
N LEU A 3 -35.68 -5.85 12.54
CA LEU A 3 -36.90 -6.25 13.27
C LEU A 3 -37.81 -5.06 13.60
N SER A 4 -37.25 -3.88 13.85
CA SER A 4 -38.05 -2.67 14.07
C SER A 4 -38.79 -2.27 12.79
N ALA A 5 -38.08 -2.21 11.66
CA ALA A 5 -38.66 -1.88 10.35
C ALA A 5 -39.68 -2.92 9.85
N THR A 6 -39.60 -4.16 10.33
CA THR A 6 -40.51 -5.26 9.95
C THR A 6 -41.55 -5.57 11.01
N ASN A 7 -41.71 -4.72 12.04
CA ASN A 7 -42.65 -4.94 13.16
C ASN A 7 -42.51 -6.34 13.78
N GLY A 8 -41.27 -6.80 13.95
CA GLY A 8 -40.93 -8.11 14.53
C GLY A 8 -40.99 -9.29 13.56
N ARG A 9 -41.42 -9.10 12.30
CA ARG A 9 -41.60 -10.21 11.34
C ARG A 9 -40.31 -10.75 10.72
N GLY A 10 -39.28 -9.90 10.57
CA GLY A 10 -38.05 -10.27 9.87
C GLY A 10 -38.17 -10.35 8.34
N CYS A 11 -37.14 -10.89 7.68
CA CYS A 11 -37.00 -10.98 6.22
C CYS A 11 -37.27 -12.40 5.73
N ASN A 12 -37.99 -12.54 4.60
CA ASN A 12 -38.25 -13.86 4.00
C ASN A 12 -37.00 -14.54 3.46
N ILE A 13 -36.05 -13.76 2.95
CA ILE A 13 -34.77 -14.24 2.42
C ILE A 13 -33.66 -13.40 3.06
N VAL A 14 -32.70 -14.07 3.68
CA VAL A 14 -31.50 -13.46 4.24
C VAL A 14 -30.29 -14.08 3.55
N ILE A 15 -29.49 -13.25 2.87
CA ILE A 15 -28.21 -13.68 2.29
C ILE A 15 -27.11 -13.29 3.27
N ASN A 16 -26.52 -14.29 3.93
CA ASN A 16 -25.49 -14.10 4.94
C ASN A 16 -24.09 -14.28 4.36
N CYS A 17 -23.19 -13.34 4.66
CA CYS A 17 -21.75 -13.45 4.42
C CYS A 17 -20.92 -13.21 5.69
N LEU A 18 -21.59 -13.06 6.83
CA LEU A 18 -21.00 -12.72 8.12
C LEU A 18 -20.63 -13.98 8.91
N LYS A 19 -19.64 -13.85 9.80
CA LYS A 19 -19.15 -14.93 10.68
C LYS A 19 -19.43 -14.62 12.17
N GLY A 20 -19.32 -15.64 13.02
CA GLY A 20 -19.40 -15.48 14.48
C GLY A 20 -20.78 -15.01 14.97
N GLU A 21 -20.81 -14.14 15.97
CA GLU A 21 -22.04 -13.64 16.58
C GLU A 21 -22.95 -12.89 15.59
N LEU A 22 -22.36 -12.19 14.62
CA LEU A 22 -23.12 -11.46 13.60
C LEU A 22 -23.97 -12.39 12.73
N ARG A 23 -23.50 -13.62 12.49
CA ARG A 23 -24.30 -14.67 11.83
C ARG A 23 -25.51 -15.07 12.68
N ASN A 24 -25.34 -15.19 13.99
CA ASN A 24 -26.44 -15.55 14.88
C ASN A 24 -27.49 -14.42 14.94
N VAL A 25 -27.06 -13.16 14.84
CA VAL A 25 -27.96 -12.01 14.73
C VAL A 25 -28.71 -11.99 13.39
N SER A 26 -28.05 -12.34 12.27
CA SER A 26 -28.70 -12.40 10.96
C SER A 26 -29.75 -13.52 10.88
N LEU A 27 -29.49 -14.67 11.52
CA LEU A 27 -30.45 -15.77 11.65
C LEU A 27 -31.73 -15.36 12.39
N ARG A 28 -31.62 -14.57 13.47
CA ARG A 28 -32.80 -14.05 14.20
C ARG A 28 -33.67 -13.12 13.37
N CYS A 29 -33.09 -12.48 12.34
CA CYS A 29 -33.81 -11.61 11.42
C CYS A 29 -34.49 -12.38 10.27
N SER A 30 -34.26 -13.69 10.15
CA SER A 30 -34.83 -14.52 9.07
C SER A 30 -36.18 -15.11 9.46
N SER A 31 -37.15 -15.04 8.57
CA SER A 31 -38.47 -15.64 8.73
C SER A 31 -38.68 -16.92 7.93
N ARG A 32 -37.86 -17.18 6.90
CA ARG A 32 -38.02 -18.38 6.06
C ARG A 32 -36.71 -18.95 5.53
N TRP A 33 -36.04 -18.24 4.62
CA TRP A 33 -34.83 -18.75 3.97
C TRP A 33 -33.60 -17.97 4.41
N THR A 34 -32.60 -18.67 4.93
CA THR A 34 -31.27 -18.10 5.16
C THR A 34 -30.28 -18.79 4.24
N LEU A 35 -29.67 -18.01 3.35
CA LEU A 35 -28.68 -18.45 2.37
C LEU A 35 -27.30 -17.99 2.84
N ASP A 36 -26.49 -18.90 3.34
CA ASP A 36 -25.16 -18.60 3.86
C ASP A 36 -24.08 -18.83 2.81
N VAL A 37 -23.49 -17.74 2.32
CA VAL A 37 -22.41 -17.74 1.31
C VAL A 37 -21.03 -17.69 1.97
N SER A 38 -20.96 -17.59 3.31
CA SER A 38 -19.67 -17.60 3.99
C SER A 38 -19.00 -18.97 3.86
N LYS A 39 -17.71 -18.98 3.51
CA LYS A 39 -16.92 -20.22 3.48
C LYS A 39 -16.76 -20.71 4.91
N TYR A 40 -17.48 -21.79 5.26
CA TYR A 40 -17.34 -22.48 6.53
C TYR A 40 -15.91 -23.05 6.61
N ASN A 41 -15.09 -22.52 7.51
CA ASN A 41 -13.82 -23.15 7.86
C ASN A 41 -14.10 -24.14 8.99
N PRO A 42 -13.72 -25.43 8.86
CA PRO A 42 -13.94 -26.42 9.91
C PRO A 42 -13.21 -26.11 11.23
N GLN A 43 -12.20 -25.24 11.18
CA GLN A 43 -11.49 -24.69 12.34
C GLN A 43 -12.31 -23.63 13.11
N ASP A 44 -13.29 -22.98 12.48
CA ASP A 44 -14.19 -22.01 13.11
C ASP A 44 -15.35 -22.77 13.79
N SER A 45 -15.09 -23.46 14.92
CA SER A 45 -16.13 -24.17 15.69
C SER A 45 -17.13 -23.17 16.28
N SER A 46 -18.18 -22.86 15.52
CA SER A 46 -19.20 -21.88 15.89
C SER A 46 -20.48 -22.60 16.30
N LEU A 47 -20.94 -22.33 17.52
CA LEU A 47 -22.21 -22.86 18.02
C LEU A 47 -23.36 -22.35 17.15
N PHE A 48 -24.09 -23.29 16.54
CA PHE A 48 -25.32 -23.00 15.81
C PHE A 48 -26.52 -23.25 16.71
N GLY A 49 -27.26 -22.20 17.05
CA GLY A 49 -28.46 -22.33 17.87
C GLY A 49 -29.60 -22.97 17.08
N MET A 50 -29.91 -24.24 17.38
CA MET A 50 -30.97 -25.00 16.69
C MET A 50 -32.37 -24.37 16.81
N ALA A 51 -32.61 -23.57 17.84
CA ALA A 51 -33.83 -22.78 17.98
C ALA A 51 -34.08 -21.84 16.79
N ASN A 52 -33.05 -21.47 16.02
CA ASN A 52 -33.18 -20.65 14.81
C ASN A 52 -33.82 -21.40 13.62
N LEU A 53 -34.04 -22.72 13.73
CA LEU A 53 -34.72 -23.54 12.72
C LEU A 53 -36.21 -23.77 13.04
N ASN A 54 -36.71 -23.21 14.14
CA ASN A 54 -38.14 -23.26 14.44
C ASN A 54 -38.95 -22.40 13.44
N ASP A 55 -40.27 -22.60 13.40
CA ASP A 55 -41.21 -21.88 12.54
C ASP A 55 -40.96 -22.06 11.03
N ASP A 56 -40.70 -23.30 10.59
CA ASP A 56 -40.46 -23.66 9.18
C ASP A 56 -39.31 -22.88 8.51
N ARG A 57 -38.31 -22.46 9.30
CA ARG A 57 -37.11 -21.78 8.79
C ARG A 57 -36.09 -22.76 8.22
N SER A 58 -35.58 -22.42 7.06
CA SER A 58 -34.57 -23.18 6.32
C SER A 58 -33.24 -22.42 6.31
N TYR A 59 -32.16 -23.15 6.61
CA TYR A 59 -30.79 -22.65 6.52
C TYR A 59 -30.03 -23.46 5.46
N VAL A 60 -29.50 -22.78 4.45
CA VAL A 60 -28.82 -23.40 3.30
C VAL A 60 -27.44 -22.78 3.17
N THR A 61 -26.40 -23.61 3.20
CA THR A 61 -25.03 -23.18 2.89
C THR A 61 -24.79 -23.26 1.38
N ILE A 62 -24.25 -22.19 0.82
CA ILE A 62 -23.99 -22.05 -0.61
C ILE A 62 -22.48 -21.95 -0.83
N ASN A 63 -21.90 -22.98 -1.45
CA ASN A 63 -20.55 -22.92 -1.97
C ASN A 63 -20.58 -22.63 -3.46
N VAL A 64 -20.38 -21.37 -3.85
CA VAL A 64 -20.39 -20.98 -5.27
C VAL A 64 -19.31 -21.70 -6.09
N LEU A 65 -18.18 -22.09 -5.47
CA LEU A 65 -17.10 -22.80 -6.16
C LEU A 65 -17.52 -24.22 -6.59
N SER A 66 -18.45 -24.86 -5.87
CA SER A 66 -18.91 -26.20 -6.26
C SER A 66 -19.72 -26.18 -7.56
N LEU A 67 -20.35 -25.04 -7.89
CA LEU A 67 -21.09 -24.85 -9.15
C LEU A 67 -20.15 -24.83 -10.37
N LEU A 68 -18.88 -24.45 -10.18
CA LEU A 68 -17.87 -24.41 -11.25
C LEU A 68 -17.27 -25.80 -11.54
N MET A 69 -17.59 -26.81 -10.73
CA MET A 69 -17.09 -28.18 -10.94
C MET A 69 -17.83 -28.84 -12.10
N ARG A 70 -17.09 -29.58 -12.94
CA ARG A 70 -17.63 -30.25 -14.16
C ARG A 70 -18.88 -31.11 -13.91
N ARG A 71 -19.03 -31.68 -12.71
CA ARG A 71 -20.18 -32.51 -12.33
C ARG A 71 -21.51 -31.75 -12.26
N ASN A 72 -21.48 -30.42 -12.12
CA ASN A 72 -22.65 -29.55 -11.96
C ASN A 72 -22.98 -28.71 -13.22
N SER A 73 -22.59 -29.20 -14.40
CA SER A 73 -22.73 -28.47 -15.68
C SER A 73 -24.16 -28.00 -15.98
N GLN A 74 -25.18 -28.79 -15.61
CA GLN A 74 -26.59 -28.40 -15.80
C GLN A 74 -26.98 -27.16 -14.98
N GLN A 75 -26.52 -27.07 -13.73
CA GLN A 75 -26.79 -25.91 -12.87
C GLN A 75 -26.05 -24.66 -13.38
N LEU A 76 -24.82 -24.84 -13.88
CA LEU A 76 -24.05 -23.76 -14.48
C LEU A 76 -24.76 -23.18 -15.72
N ASN A 77 -25.36 -24.03 -16.56
CA ASN A 77 -26.14 -23.58 -17.72
C ASN A 77 -27.38 -22.76 -17.32
N ILE A 78 -28.07 -23.14 -16.25
CA ILE A 78 -29.21 -22.37 -15.72
C ILE A 78 -28.74 -21.00 -15.23
N LEU A 79 -27.64 -20.96 -14.48
CA LEU A 79 -27.05 -19.72 -13.99
C LEU A 79 -26.61 -18.81 -15.15
N GLN A 80 -25.99 -19.37 -16.18
CA GLN A 80 -25.57 -18.63 -17.37
C GLN A 80 -26.76 -18.00 -18.08
N LYS A 81 -27.86 -18.75 -18.26
CA LYS A 81 -29.10 -18.23 -18.86
C LYS A 81 -29.67 -17.08 -18.02
N ALA A 82 -29.82 -17.27 -16.71
CA ALA A 82 -30.32 -16.23 -15.81
C ALA A 82 -29.43 -14.97 -15.82
N LEU A 83 -28.10 -15.14 -15.88
CA LEU A 83 -27.16 -14.02 -15.97
C LEU A 83 -27.30 -13.29 -17.31
N SER A 84 -27.40 -14.02 -18.43
CA SER A 84 -27.57 -13.43 -19.76
C SER A 84 -28.87 -12.64 -19.89
N GLU A 85 -29.97 -13.19 -19.34
CA GLU A 85 -31.25 -12.50 -19.27
C GLU A 85 -31.15 -11.25 -18.38
N GLY A 86 -30.52 -11.37 -17.21
CA GLY A 86 -30.30 -10.26 -16.29
C GLY A 86 -29.47 -9.13 -16.89
N ILE A 87 -28.48 -9.45 -17.73
CA ILE A 87 -27.70 -8.46 -18.50
C ILE A 87 -28.60 -7.79 -19.55
N SER A 88 -29.32 -8.58 -20.35
CA SER A 88 -30.19 -8.05 -21.42
C SER A 88 -31.29 -7.12 -20.90
N ARG A 89 -31.82 -7.40 -19.70
CA ARG A 89 -32.85 -6.60 -19.03
C ARG A 89 -32.28 -5.47 -18.17
N GLY A 90 -30.95 -5.38 -18.05
CA GLY A 90 -30.28 -4.34 -17.26
C GLY A 90 -30.38 -4.51 -15.74
N TYR A 91 -30.79 -5.68 -15.23
CA TYR A 91 -30.74 -6.04 -13.81
C TYR A 91 -29.30 -6.25 -13.34
N VAL A 92 -28.45 -6.80 -14.20
CA VAL A 92 -27.03 -7.02 -13.95
C VAL A 92 -26.25 -5.84 -14.52
N ARG A 93 -25.57 -5.10 -13.64
CA ARG A 93 -24.77 -3.92 -14.01
C ARG A 93 -23.35 -4.05 -13.46
N PRO A 94 -22.34 -3.48 -14.14
CA PRO A 94 -20.99 -3.40 -13.60
C PRO A 94 -20.97 -2.70 -12.23
N LEU A 95 -20.16 -3.23 -11.31
CA LEU A 95 -19.92 -2.59 -10.02
C LEU A 95 -18.90 -1.46 -10.17
N SER A 96 -18.88 -0.53 -9.21
CA SER A 96 -17.77 0.42 -9.07
C SER A 96 -16.44 -0.32 -8.99
N ARG A 97 -15.37 0.25 -9.54
CA ARG A 97 -14.06 -0.41 -9.59
C ARG A 97 -12.92 0.54 -9.28
N VAL A 98 -11.91 0.01 -8.58
CA VAL A 98 -10.59 0.62 -8.45
C VAL A 98 -9.65 -0.21 -9.29
N THR A 99 -8.99 0.40 -10.27
CA THR A 99 -8.09 -0.31 -11.19
C THR A 99 -6.66 0.06 -10.83
N TYR A 100 -5.84 -0.96 -10.62
CA TYR A 100 -4.40 -0.84 -10.41
C TYR A 100 -3.66 -1.37 -11.62
N ALA A 101 -2.46 -0.86 -11.87
CA ALA A 101 -1.55 -1.48 -12.80
C ALA A 101 -1.08 -2.85 -12.24
N ALA A 102 -0.65 -3.78 -13.09
CA ALA A 102 -0.20 -5.11 -12.66
C ALA A 102 1.05 -5.06 -11.77
N GLU A 103 1.84 -4.00 -11.88
CA GLU A 103 2.99 -3.70 -11.01
C GLU A 103 2.55 -3.31 -9.59
N GLU A 104 1.36 -2.74 -9.44
CA GLU A 104 0.83 -2.24 -8.16
C GLU A 104 0.00 -3.31 -7.39
N VAL A 105 0.20 -4.60 -7.67
CA VAL A 105 -0.55 -5.71 -7.05
C VAL A 105 -0.52 -5.64 -5.52
N SER A 106 0.62 -5.32 -4.92
CA SER A 106 0.77 -5.18 -3.46
C SER A 106 -0.20 -4.14 -2.88
N ARG A 107 -0.33 -2.99 -3.55
CA ARG A 107 -1.23 -1.90 -3.17
C ARG A 107 -2.70 -2.30 -3.33
N ALA A 108 -3.01 -3.02 -4.42
CA ALA A 108 -4.35 -3.59 -4.63
C ALA A 108 -4.74 -4.56 -3.50
N PHE A 109 -3.82 -5.43 -3.06
CA PHE A 109 -4.04 -6.32 -1.92
C PHE A 109 -4.19 -5.56 -0.61
N GLN A 110 -3.38 -4.52 -0.37
CA GLN A 110 -3.50 -3.70 0.83
C GLN A 110 -4.89 -3.04 0.93
N LEU A 111 -5.43 -2.53 -0.19
CA LEU A 111 -6.80 -1.99 -0.26
C LEU A 111 -7.88 -3.05 0.07
N LEU A 112 -7.67 -4.31 -0.36
CA LEU A 112 -8.56 -5.41 -0.02
C LEU A 112 -8.50 -5.75 1.47
N VAL A 113 -7.29 -5.81 2.05
CA VAL A 113 -7.05 -6.13 3.46
C VAL A 113 -7.65 -5.06 4.37
N THR A 114 -7.48 -3.78 4.05
CA THR A 114 -8.07 -2.68 4.83
C THR A 114 -9.59 -2.64 4.72
N ARG A 115 -10.19 -3.34 3.75
CA ARG A 115 -11.63 -3.35 3.45
C ARG A 115 -12.20 -1.96 3.16
N GLN A 116 -11.34 -1.02 2.76
CA GLN A 116 -11.70 0.37 2.50
C GLN A 116 -12.00 0.60 1.01
N HIS A 117 -12.76 -0.30 0.39
CA HIS A 117 -13.19 -0.17 -1.00
C HIS A 117 -14.68 -0.44 -1.15
N ARG A 118 -15.29 0.20 -2.15
CA ARG A 118 -16.65 -0.09 -2.60
C ARG A 118 -16.60 -0.64 -4.03
N GLY A 119 -17.18 -1.81 -4.22
CA GLY A 119 -17.17 -2.51 -5.52
C GLY A 119 -15.99 -3.46 -5.68
N ARG A 120 -15.31 -3.44 -6.83
CA ARG A 120 -14.26 -4.41 -7.20
C ARG A 120 -12.89 -3.76 -7.32
N VAL A 121 -11.86 -4.46 -6.88
CA VAL A 121 -10.46 -4.10 -7.16
C VAL A 121 -10.02 -4.90 -8.36
N LEU A 122 -9.58 -4.23 -9.43
CA LEU A 122 -9.17 -4.84 -10.69
C LEU A 122 -7.70 -4.56 -10.96
N LEU A 123 -7.05 -5.48 -11.67
CA LEU A 123 -5.69 -5.33 -12.18
C LEU A 123 -5.75 -5.20 -13.70
N ARG A 124 -5.10 -4.16 -14.23
CA ARG A 124 -4.89 -3.99 -15.67
C ARG A 124 -3.61 -4.72 -16.06
N ILE A 125 -3.74 -5.75 -16.90
CA ILE A 125 -2.64 -6.64 -17.30
C ILE A 125 -2.06 -6.21 -18.68
N ASP A 126 -2.68 -5.25 -19.35
CA ASP A 126 -2.25 -4.79 -20.67
C ASP A 126 -0.84 -4.19 -20.63
N GLY A 127 0.07 -4.70 -21.46
CA GLY A 127 1.47 -4.24 -21.53
C GLY A 127 2.38 -4.72 -20.39
N PHE A 128 1.86 -5.51 -19.43
CA PHE A 128 2.65 -6.04 -18.33
C PHE A 128 3.55 -7.19 -18.80
N GLN A 129 4.87 -7.01 -18.67
CA GLN A 129 5.82 -8.12 -18.73
C GLN A 129 6.15 -8.55 -17.30
N PRO A 130 5.55 -9.64 -16.78
CA PRO A 130 5.89 -10.11 -15.44
C PRO A 130 7.37 -10.44 -15.36
N SER A 131 8.00 -10.19 -14.20
CA SER A 131 9.27 -10.83 -13.87
C SER A 131 9.02 -12.34 -13.76
N ILE A 132 9.32 -13.06 -14.85
CA ILE A 132 9.09 -14.49 -14.96
C ILE A 132 10.08 -15.18 -14.02
N LYS A 133 9.63 -15.55 -12.81
CA LYS A 133 10.35 -16.56 -12.04
C LYS A 133 10.22 -17.88 -12.76
N HIS A 134 11.27 -18.25 -13.49
CA HIS A 134 11.37 -19.54 -14.15
C HIS A 134 11.24 -20.65 -13.12
N ARG A 135 10.25 -21.53 -13.33
CA ARG A 135 10.03 -22.74 -12.54
C ARG A 135 10.37 -23.92 -13.43
N ILE A 136 10.91 -24.99 -12.84
CA ILE A 136 11.18 -26.20 -13.61
C ILE A 136 9.83 -26.78 -14.08
N GLN A 137 9.77 -27.16 -15.35
CA GLN A 137 8.67 -27.95 -15.88
C GLN A 137 9.15 -29.38 -16.12
N CYS A 138 8.53 -30.33 -15.42
CA CYS A 138 8.83 -31.75 -15.57
C CYS A 138 7.88 -32.38 -16.59
N ASN A 139 8.42 -33.24 -17.45
CA ASN A 139 7.60 -34.02 -18.38
C ASN A 139 7.03 -35.24 -17.64
N PRO A 140 5.72 -35.53 -17.73
CA PRO A 140 5.13 -36.70 -17.09
C PRO A 140 5.64 -38.04 -17.67
N ASP A 141 6.07 -38.08 -18.93
CA ASP A 141 6.41 -39.34 -19.62
C ASP A 141 7.86 -39.81 -19.38
N VAL A 142 8.67 -38.99 -18.71
CA VAL A 142 10.10 -39.27 -18.46
C VAL A 142 10.36 -39.57 -16.99
N CYS A 143 11.47 -40.25 -16.72
CA CYS A 143 11.90 -40.62 -15.39
C CYS A 143 12.93 -39.62 -14.82
N TYR A 144 12.76 -39.26 -13.55
CA TYR A 144 13.73 -38.47 -12.78
C TYR A 144 14.36 -39.33 -11.69
N VAL A 145 15.69 -39.27 -11.57
CA VAL A 145 16.46 -40.10 -10.64
C VAL A 145 17.03 -39.22 -9.53
N ILE A 146 16.79 -39.59 -8.28
CA ILE A 146 17.32 -38.90 -7.11
C ILE A 146 18.18 -39.88 -6.30
N PHE A 147 19.46 -39.57 -6.17
CA PHE A 147 20.37 -40.21 -5.22
C PHE A 147 20.49 -39.31 -3.99
N SER A 148 20.00 -39.74 -2.84
CA SER A 148 20.10 -38.94 -1.62
C SER A 148 20.49 -39.74 -0.40
N THR A 149 21.43 -39.19 0.36
CA THR A 149 21.86 -39.72 1.66
C THR A 149 20.94 -39.24 2.79
N GLN A 150 20.32 -38.07 2.62
CA GLN A 150 19.38 -37.48 3.57
C GLN A 150 17.93 -37.74 3.18
N CYS A 151 17.30 -38.64 3.94
CA CYS A 151 15.94 -39.10 3.68
C CYS A 151 14.90 -37.97 3.57
N THR A 152 14.95 -36.99 4.48
CA THR A 152 13.98 -35.89 4.53
C THR A 152 14.11 -34.92 3.37
N PHE A 153 15.34 -34.58 2.98
CA PHE A 153 15.62 -33.69 1.85
C PHE A 153 15.23 -34.34 0.52
N GLY A 154 15.63 -35.59 0.27
CA GLY A 154 15.26 -36.31 -0.95
C GLY A 154 13.74 -36.46 -1.14
N ILE A 155 12.99 -36.69 -0.04
CA ILE A 155 11.51 -36.75 -0.11
C ILE A 155 10.90 -35.39 -0.47
N GLN A 156 11.41 -34.29 0.10
CA GLN A 156 10.92 -32.94 -0.23
C GLN A 156 11.26 -32.53 -1.66
N LEU A 157 12.42 -32.97 -2.16
CA LEU A 157 12.81 -32.77 -3.55
C LEU A 157 11.89 -33.55 -4.51
N ALA A 158 11.56 -34.81 -4.17
CA ALA A 158 10.60 -35.61 -4.92
C ALA A 158 9.19 -34.96 -4.92
N ASP A 159 8.71 -34.48 -3.77
CA ASP A 159 7.46 -33.71 -3.68
C ASP A 159 7.47 -32.52 -4.65
N ARG A 160 8.58 -31.76 -4.70
CA ARG A 160 8.73 -30.62 -5.62
C ARG A 160 8.67 -31.04 -7.08
N LEU A 161 9.35 -32.11 -7.49
CA LEU A 161 9.32 -32.58 -8.89
C LEU A 161 7.90 -33.04 -9.30
N ILE A 162 7.17 -33.70 -8.40
CA ILE A 162 5.78 -34.13 -8.65
C ILE A 162 4.85 -32.93 -8.82
N GLU A 163 5.02 -31.89 -7.97
CA GLU A 163 4.30 -30.61 -8.11
C GLU A 163 4.60 -29.92 -9.45
N ARG A 164 5.81 -30.12 -10.01
CA ARG A 164 6.23 -29.61 -11.32
C ARG A 164 5.85 -30.49 -12.50
N GLY A 165 5.19 -31.62 -12.27
CA GLY A 165 4.61 -32.48 -13.31
C GLY A 165 5.28 -33.85 -13.49
N ALA A 166 6.31 -34.19 -12.71
CA ALA A 166 6.93 -35.51 -12.78
C ALA A 166 5.92 -36.60 -12.40
N ARG A 167 5.91 -37.72 -13.15
CA ARG A 167 5.09 -38.89 -12.85
C ARG A 167 5.88 -40.19 -12.69
N ASN A 168 7.13 -40.24 -13.16
CA ASN A 168 8.01 -41.39 -12.96
C ASN A 168 9.24 -40.96 -12.16
N LEU A 169 9.43 -41.55 -10.97
CA LEU A 169 10.56 -41.24 -10.08
C LEU A 169 11.31 -42.52 -9.68
N PHE A 170 12.63 -42.44 -9.70
CA PHE A 170 13.51 -43.44 -9.12
C PHE A 170 14.27 -42.81 -7.95
N LEU A 171 14.09 -43.35 -6.74
CA LEU A 171 14.72 -42.84 -5.53
C LEU A 171 15.73 -43.85 -4.98
N HIS A 172 16.96 -43.41 -4.79
CA HIS A 172 18.02 -44.20 -4.19
C HIS A 172 18.44 -43.61 -2.85
N TYR A 173 18.44 -44.45 -1.81
CA TYR A 173 18.87 -44.09 -0.46
C TYR A 173 19.84 -45.14 0.10
N ASP A 174 20.83 -44.70 0.91
CA ASP A 174 21.74 -45.63 1.59
C ASP A 174 21.01 -46.56 2.58
N SER A 175 19.90 -46.10 3.15
CA SER A 175 19.03 -46.88 4.02
C SER A 175 17.57 -46.51 3.82
N PHE A 176 16.66 -47.49 3.97
CA PHE A 176 15.23 -47.25 3.79
C PHE A 176 14.64 -46.38 4.92
N PRO A 177 14.09 -45.19 4.60
CA PRO A 177 13.48 -44.34 5.62
C PRO A 177 12.13 -44.90 6.05
N GLY A 178 11.83 -44.92 7.36
CA GLY A 178 10.54 -45.40 7.87
C GLY A 178 9.32 -44.58 7.40
N TYR A 179 9.50 -43.30 7.04
CA TYR A 179 8.43 -42.44 6.54
C TYR A 179 8.15 -42.58 5.03
N LEU A 180 9.11 -43.15 4.28
CA LEU A 180 9.04 -43.23 2.81
C LEU A 180 7.85 -44.06 2.28
N PRO A 181 7.49 -45.23 2.86
CA PRO A 181 6.35 -46.01 2.38
C PRO A 181 5.02 -45.23 2.41
N CYS A 182 4.80 -44.42 3.46
CA CYS A 182 3.61 -43.58 3.57
C CYS A 182 3.56 -42.51 2.47
N LYS A 183 4.72 -41.94 2.14
CA LYS A 183 4.87 -40.98 1.04
C LYS A 183 4.67 -41.63 -0.34
N ILE A 184 5.19 -42.83 -0.55
CA ILE A 184 4.98 -43.59 -1.79
C ILE A 184 3.49 -43.85 -2.02
N GLN A 185 2.77 -44.32 -1.00
CA GLN A 185 1.31 -44.53 -1.11
C GLN A 185 0.56 -43.25 -1.48
N LEU A 186 1.00 -42.10 -0.93
CA LEU A 186 0.43 -40.80 -1.27
C LEU A 186 0.71 -40.44 -2.74
N TRP A 187 1.95 -40.61 -3.22
CA TRP A 187 2.32 -40.32 -4.60
C TRP A 187 1.64 -41.26 -5.60
N GLU A 188 1.52 -42.54 -5.29
CA GLU A 188 0.77 -43.52 -6.09
C GLU A 188 -0.72 -43.15 -6.19
N SER A 189 -1.33 -42.64 -5.10
CA SER A 189 -2.70 -42.14 -5.13
C SER A 189 -2.90 -40.91 -6.04
N GLN A 190 -1.81 -40.18 -6.34
CA GLN A 190 -1.77 -39.07 -7.28
C GLN A 190 -1.42 -39.51 -8.71
N GLY A 191 -1.25 -40.82 -8.94
CA GLY A 191 -0.89 -41.40 -10.24
C GLY A 191 0.60 -41.29 -10.59
N VAL A 192 1.47 -41.20 -9.59
CA VAL A 192 2.94 -41.19 -9.76
C VAL A 192 3.47 -42.61 -9.57
N GLN A 193 4.27 -43.10 -10.52
CA GLN A 193 5.02 -44.35 -10.41
C GLN A 193 6.37 -44.09 -9.74
N VAL A 194 6.62 -44.75 -8.60
CA VAL A 194 7.84 -44.57 -7.81
C VAL A 194 8.53 -45.90 -7.60
N GLN A 195 9.80 -46.00 -7.97
CA GLN A 195 10.65 -47.14 -7.64
C GLN A 195 11.74 -46.70 -6.66
N THR A 196 12.07 -47.56 -5.71
CA THR A 196 13.10 -47.28 -4.71
C THR A 196 14.20 -48.32 -4.75
N SER A 197 15.42 -47.91 -4.43
CA SER A 197 16.57 -48.81 -4.30
C SER A 197 17.43 -48.44 -3.09
N CYS A 198 18.02 -49.46 -2.48
CA CYS A 198 19.00 -49.34 -1.38
C CYS A 198 20.26 -50.18 -1.64
N GLU A 199 20.54 -50.48 -2.91
CA GLU A 199 21.67 -51.32 -3.31
C GLU A 199 23.00 -50.58 -3.07
N ASN A 200 24.07 -51.32 -2.79
CA ASN A 200 25.39 -50.68 -2.67
C ASN A 200 25.88 -50.19 -4.04
N ILE A 201 26.29 -48.93 -4.14
CA ILE A 201 26.77 -48.28 -5.39
C ILE A 201 28.30 -48.13 -5.44
N ASN A 202 29.05 -49.03 -4.81
CA ASN A 202 30.51 -48.88 -4.70
C ASN A 202 31.26 -49.22 -6.01
N ASN A 203 30.69 -50.11 -6.83
CA ASN A 203 31.30 -50.60 -8.09
C ASN A 203 30.54 -50.09 -9.33
N MET A 204 31.22 -50.02 -10.48
CA MET A 204 30.62 -49.62 -11.76
C MET A 204 29.44 -50.52 -12.17
N ASP A 205 29.58 -51.84 -12.05
CA ASP A 205 28.52 -52.79 -12.45
C ASP A 205 27.24 -52.61 -11.61
N GLN A 206 27.39 -52.27 -10.33
CA GLN A 206 26.27 -52.00 -9.43
C GLN A 206 25.57 -50.69 -9.80
N ILE A 207 26.35 -49.64 -10.11
CA ILE A 207 25.81 -48.37 -10.60
C ILE A 207 25.04 -48.57 -11.90
N LEU A 208 25.58 -49.34 -12.85
CA LEU A 208 24.90 -49.67 -14.10
C LEU A 208 23.60 -50.44 -13.85
N THR A 209 23.58 -51.36 -12.89
CA THR A 209 22.36 -52.11 -12.52
C THR A 209 21.28 -51.16 -11.98
N VAL A 210 21.64 -50.25 -11.07
CA VAL A 210 20.69 -49.27 -10.50
C VAL A 210 20.17 -48.31 -11.57
N LEU A 211 21.03 -47.82 -12.46
CA LEU A 211 20.61 -46.93 -13.55
C LEU A 211 19.76 -47.64 -14.61
N ASN A 212 20.04 -48.91 -14.92
CA ASN A 212 19.20 -49.73 -15.80
C ASN A 212 17.81 -49.98 -15.19
N ASN A 213 17.74 -50.19 -13.87
CA ASN A 213 16.46 -50.26 -13.17
C ASN A 213 15.68 -48.95 -13.29
N ALA A 214 16.35 -47.80 -13.17
CA ALA A 214 15.71 -46.50 -13.41
C ALA A 214 15.22 -46.34 -14.87
N ALA A 215 16.00 -46.82 -15.84
CA ALA A 215 15.63 -46.78 -17.26
C ALA A 215 14.38 -47.64 -17.57
N SER A 216 14.08 -48.65 -16.75
CA SER A 216 12.88 -49.48 -16.91
C SER A 216 11.57 -48.72 -16.67
N LEU A 217 11.61 -47.60 -15.93
CA LEU A 217 10.46 -46.74 -15.68
C LEU A 217 10.15 -45.79 -16.85
N GLY A 218 11.12 -45.56 -17.74
CA GLY A 218 11.01 -44.64 -18.86
C GLY A 218 12.33 -43.96 -19.18
N LYS A 219 12.31 -43.10 -20.22
CA LYS A 219 13.48 -42.32 -20.62
C LYS A 219 13.92 -41.43 -19.46
N VAL A 220 15.18 -41.55 -19.01
CA VAL A 220 15.72 -40.72 -17.94
C VAL A 220 16.06 -39.33 -18.47
N ASP A 221 15.48 -38.30 -17.87
CA ASP A 221 15.60 -36.90 -18.29
C ASP A 221 16.43 -36.05 -17.31
N GLY A 222 16.52 -36.48 -16.04
CA GLY A 222 17.31 -35.76 -15.04
C GLY A 222 17.81 -36.65 -13.91
N ILE A 223 19.04 -36.42 -13.50
CA ILE A 223 19.70 -37.11 -12.37
C ILE A 223 20.12 -36.05 -11.35
N MET A 224 19.70 -36.21 -10.10
CA MET A 224 20.08 -35.35 -8.97
C MET A 224 20.81 -36.19 -7.93
N ILE A 225 22.01 -35.75 -7.54
CA ILE A 225 22.88 -36.46 -6.60
C ILE A 225 23.16 -35.55 -5.40
N ASP A 226 22.84 -36.05 -4.21
CA ASP A 226 23.00 -35.34 -2.95
C ASP A 226 24.16 -35.96 -2.13
N GLU A 227 25.31 -35.27 -2.15
CA GLU A 227 26.66 -35.80 -1.83
C GLU A 227 27.10 -35.59 -0.35
N LEU A 228 26.14 -35.39 0.56
CA LEU A 228 26.38 -34.80 1.89
C LEU A 228 27.24 -35.60 2.88
N GLN A 229 27.49 -36.89 2.62
CA GLN A 229 28.44 -37.69 3.41
C GLN A 229 29.45 -38.48 2.56
N MET A 230 29.49 -38.23 1.25
CA MET A 230 30.36 -38.97 0.32
C MET A 230 31.79 -38.38 0.27
N CYS A 231 32.30 -37.84 1.37
CA CYS A 231 33.69 -37.34 1.45
C CYS A 231 34.73 -38.44 1.19
N GLU A 232 34.37 -39.72 1.36
CA GLU A 232 35.22 -40.87 1.06
C GLU A 232 35.06 -41.42 -0.37
N LYS A 233 34.14 -40.90 -1.19
CA LYS A 233 33.64 -41.59 -2.39
C LYS A 233 33.67 -40.75 -3.68
N LYS A 234 34.71 -39.93 -3.89
CA LYS A 234 34.98 -39.23 -5.18
C LYS A 234 34.93 -40.18 -6.41
N GLN A 235 35.28 -41.44 -6.21
CA GLN A 235 35.23 -42.46 -7.26
C GLN A 235 33.79 -42.79 -7.68
N ILE A 236 32.82 -42.79 -6.76
CA ILE A 236 31.41 -43.10 -7.07
C ILE A 236 30.79 -41.99 -7.91
N LEU A 237 31.08 -40.73 -7.60
CA LEU A 237 30.57 -39.60 -8.40
C LEU A 237 31.12 -39.67 -9.84
N LYS A 238 32.43 -39.94 -10.00
CA LYS A 238 33.03 -40.16 -11.32
C LYS A 238 32.41 -41.34 -12.07
N ASN A 239 32.16 -42.43 -11.36
CA ASN A 239 31.53 -43.63 -11.91
C ASN A 239 30.08 -43.36 -12.35
N LEU A 240 29.29 -42.63 -11.56
CA LEU A 240 27.94 -42.19 -11.91
C LEU A 240 27.94 -41.24 -13.10
N GLU A 241 28.91 -40.31 -13.14
CA GLU A 241 29.08 -39.41 -14.27
C GLU A 241 29.35 -40.19 -15.57
N LEU A 242 30.33 -41.11 -15.56
CA LEU A 242 30.66 -41.94 -16.72
C LEU A 242 29.49 -42.82 -17.15
N ALA A 243 28.86 -43.54 -16.22
CA ALA A 243 27.71 -44.38 -16.49
C ALA A 243 26.51 -43.59 -17.03
N SER A 244 26.30 -42.35 -16.55
CA SER A 244 25.24 -41.50 -17.07
C SER A 244 25.50 -41.01 -18.50
N LYS A 245 26.76 -40.75 -18.89
CA LYS A 245 27.11 -40.41 -20.28
C LYS A 245 26.86 -41.60 -21.21
N GLU A 246 27.21 -42.80 -20.76
CA GLU A 246 27.04 -44.04 -21.53
C GLU A 246 25.56 -44.41 -21.73
N LEU A 247 24.76 -44.37 -20.67
CA LEU A 247 23.36 -44.80 -20.70
C LEU A 247 22.38 -43.71 -21.15
N PHE A 248 22.66 -42.44 -20.84
CA PHE A 248 21.70 -41.33 -21.02
C PHE A 248 22.34 -40.12 -21.72
N PRO A 249 22.65 -40.20 -23.03
CA PRO A 249 23.28 -39.12 -23.76
C PRO A 249 22.39 -37.88 -23.93
N SER A 250 21.07 -38.01 -23.83
CA SER A 250 20.09 -36.91 -24.00
C SER A 250 19.53 -36.38 -22.68
N LEU A 251 20.32 -36.39 -21.61
CA LEU A 251 19.90 -35.92 -20.29
C LEU A 251 19.69 -34.39 -20.32
N ARG A 252 18.61 -33.88 -19.72
CA ARG A 252 18.32 -32.43 -19.67
C ARG A 252 19.06 -31.72 -18.54
N PHE A 253 19.21 -32.37 -17.38
CA PHE A 253 20.03 -31.84 -16.29
C PHE A 253 20.67 -32.95 -15.45
N PHE A 254 21.96 -32.80 -15.16
CA PHE A 254 22.71 -33.60 -14.19
C PHE A 254 23.12 -32.67 -13.04
N MET A 255 22.62 -32.90 -11.83
CA MET A 255 22.85 -31.99 -10.72
C MET A 255 23.57 -32.68 -9.57
N VAL A 256 24.59 -32.01 -9.03
CA VAL A 256 25.32 -32.46 -7.85
C VAL A 256 25.17 -31.43 -6.73
N ILE A 257 24.66 -31.86 -5.59
CA ILE A 257 24.41 -31.03 -4.40
C ILE A 257 25.49 -31.36 -3.37
N THR A 258 26.23 -30.34 -2.92
CA THR A 258 27.39 -30.47 -2.01
C THR A 258 27.36 -29.41 -0.91
N ASP A 259 28.07 -29.65 0.19
CA ASP A 259 28.30 -28.68 1.28
C ASP A 259 29.74 -28.12 1.31
N ASP A 260 30.55 -28.51 0.32
CA ASP A 260 31.97 -28.17 0.22
C ASP A 260 32.33 -27.58 -1.16
N HIS A 261 32.85 -26.34 -1.13
CA HIS A 261 33.29 -25.55 -2.27
C HIS A 261 34.42 -26.22 -3.09
N LEU A 262 35.16 -27.18 -2.51
CA LEU A 262 36.38 -27.75 -3.11
C LEU A 262 36.14 -28.88 -4.13
N LYS A 263 34.89 -29.29 -4.37
CA LYS A 263 34.54 -30.40 -5.29
C LYS A 263 34.21 -29.98 -6.73
N THR A 264 34.32 -28.69 -7.05
CA THR A 264 34.01 -28.09 -8.36
C THR A 264 34.73 -28.74 -9.55
N LYS A 265 35.89 -29.38 -9.35
CA LYS A 265 36.71 -29.94 -10.43
C LYS A 265 36.14 -31.20 -11.12
N ILE A 266 35.15 -31.88 -10.53
CA ILE A 266 34.72 -33.21 -11.02
C ILE A 266 33.74 -33.09 -12.20
N CYS A 267 32.82 -32.12 -12.19
CA CYS A 267 31.81 -31.98 -13.26
C CYS A 267 32.15 -30.91 -14.31
N LEU A 268 33.22 -30.12 -14.13
CA LEU A 268 33.70 -29.17 -15.15
C LEU A 268 34.02 -29.82 -16.51
N PRO A 269 34.62 -31.02 -16.59
CA PRO A 269 34.86 -31.70 -17.87
C PRO A 269 33.56 -32.04 -18.62
N ARG A 270 32.47 -32.36 -17.90
CA ARG A 270 31.16 -32.68 -18.48
C ARG A 270 30.58 -31.49 -19.26
N ASN A 271 30.72 -30.29 -18.72
CA ASN A 271 30.26 -29.06 -19.38
C ASN A 271 31.14 -28.69 -20.57
N ASN A 272 32.45 -28.95 -20.50
CA ASN A 272 33.37 -28.76 -21.63
C ASN A 272 33.07 -29.73 -22.79
N ASP A 273 32.50 -30.90 -22.50
CA ASP A 273 32.04 -31.89 -23.48
C ASP A 273 30.59 -31.63 -23.97
N GLU A 274 30.00 -30.46 -23.71
CA GLU A 274 28.61 -30.06 -24.02
C GLU A 274 27.50 -30.88 -23.33
N TYR A 275 27.81 -31.68 -22.30
CA TYR A 275 26.80 -32.36 -21.50
C TYR A 275 26.37 -31.49 -20.31
N PRO A 276 25.07 -31.41 -19.96
CA PRO A 276 24.62 -30.55 -18.87
C PRO A 276 25.10 -31.10 -17.52
N ALA A 277 25.72 -30.23 -16.72
CA ALA A 277 26.09 -30.49 -15.33
C ALA A 277 26.03 -29.20 -14.48
N THR A 278 25.23 -29.23 -13.41
CA THR A 278 25.10 -28.13 -12.45
C THR A 278 25.54 -28.58 -11.07
N ILE A 279 26.49 -27.85 -10.47
CA ILE A 279 26.91 -28.07 -9.08
C ILE A 279 26.22 -27.01 -8.22
N LEU A 280 25.52 -27.44 -7.16
CA LEU A 280 24.93 -26.56 -6.17
C LEU A 280 25.62 -26.76 -4.81
N ASP A 281 26.20 -25.69 -4.30
CA ASP A 281 26.73 -25.64 -2.95
C ASP A 281 25.70 -25.10 -1.96
N LEU A 282 25.30 -25.93 -0.99
CA LEU A 282 24.36 -25.59 0.08
C LEU A 282 25.05 -25.39 1.44
N GLY A 283 26.38 -25.46 1.50
CA GLY A 283 27.15 -25.52 2.73
C GLY A 283 26.95 -24.30 3.63
N ALA A 284 26.80 -23.12 3.05
CA ALA A 284 26.53 -21.89 3.79
C ALA A 284 25.09 -21.87 4.36
N LEU A 285 24.10 -22.36 3.59
CA LEU A 285 22.68 -22.35 3.97
C LEU A 285 22.36 -23.36 5.08
N ARG A 286 23.07 -24.49 5.12
CA ARG A 286 22.85 -25.57 6.10
C ARG A 286 23.63 -25.42 7.40
N LYS A 287 24.68 -24.58 7.42
CA LYS A 287 25.49 -24.27 8.62
C LYS A 287 24.86 -23.21 9.51
N ASP A 288 23.79 -22.56 9.05
CA ASP A 288 23.05 -21.56 9.82
C ASP A 288 22.29 -22.22 11.00
N ARG A 289 22.60 -21.77 12.22
CA ARG A 289 22.10 -22.38 13.47
C ARG A 289 20.78 -21.79 13.96
N ASP A 290 20.32 -20.70 13.34
CA ASP A 290 19.15 -19.94 13.81
C ASP A 290 17.82 -20.45 13.20
N ILE A 291 17.89 -21.34 12.21
CA ILE A 291 16.72 -21.82 11.45
C ILE A 291 16.43 -23.30 11.79
N SER A 292 15.15 -23.65 11.94
CA SER A 292 14.75 -25.05 12.17
C SER A 292 15.11 -25.95 10.98
N SER A 293 15.46 -27.22 11.25
CA SER A 293 15.89 -28.19 10.22
C SER A 293 14.86 -28.44 9.10
N SER A 294 13.56 -28.28 9.39
CA SER A 294 12.49 -28.41 8.38
C SER A 294 12.40 -27.22 7.44
N GLN A 295 12.66 -26.00 7.93
CA GLN A 295 12.70 -24.78 7.13
C GLN A 295 13.95 -24.74 6.23
N ILE A 296 15.10 -25.17 6.75
CA ILE A 296 16.35 -25.27 5.97
C ILE A 296 16.15 -26.17 4.75
N ASN A 297 15.58 -27.37 4.92
CA ASN A 297 15.37 -28.29 3.79
C ASN A 297 14.45 -27.69 2.71
N ARG A 298 13.42 -26.93 3.09
CA ARG A 298 12.56 -26.23 2.14
C ARG A 298 13.32 -25.18 1.33
N LEU A 299 14.14 -24.36 2.00
CA LEU A 299 14.99 -23.37 1.34
C LEU A 299 16.02 -24.03 0.41
N CYS A 300 16.59 -25.16 0.83
CA CYS A 300 17.48 -25.95 -0.02
C CYS A 300 16.78 -26.45 -1.29
N VAL A 301 15.53 -26.92 -1.19
CA VAL A 301 14.75 -27.35 -2.38
C VAL A 301 14.42 -26.17 -3.30
N GLU A 302 14.15 -24.99 -2.74
CA GLU A 302 13.95 -23.76 -3.51
C GLU A 302 15.25 -23.32 -4.22
N ALA A 303 16.40 -23.45 -3.55
CA ALA A 303 17.71 -23.20 -4.16
C ALA A 303 18.04 -24.20 -5.27
N VAL A 304 17.66 -25.48 -5.12
CA VAL A 304 17.79 -26.51 -6.17
C VAL A 304 16.97 -26.11 -7.40
N GLU A 305 15.72 -25.68 -7.21
CA GLU A 305 14.88 -25.24 -8.31
C GLU A 305 15.45 -24.01 -9.02
N ALA A 306 15.92 -23.02 -8.26
CA ALA A 306 16.53 -21.82 -8.82
C ALA A 306 17.82 -22.13 -9.60
N ALA A 307 18.67 -23.03 -9.09
CA ALA A 307 19.91 -23.43 -9.74
C ALA A 307 19.68 -24.16 -11.08
N LEU A 308 18.64 -24.99 -11.17
CA LEU A 308 18.28 -25.66 -12.42
C LEU A 308 17.70 -24.70 -13.47
N CYS A 309 17.10 -23.59 -13.03
CA CYS A 309 16.56 -22.56 -13.91
C CYS A 309 17.58 -21.49 -14.31
N SER A 310 18.72 -21.36 -13.61
CA SER A 310 19.69 -20.28 -13.86
C SER A 310 20.51 -20.51 -15.13
N GLY A 311 20.69 -21.77 -15.56
CA GLY A 311 21.58 -22.13 -16.66
C GLY A 311 23.07 -22.09 -16.30
N GLU A 312 23.40 -21.73 -15.05
CA GLU A 312 24.77 -21.67 -14.56
C GLU A 312 25.28 -23.06 -14.17
N TYR A 313 26.58 -23.28 -14.40
CA TYR A 313 27.23 -24.56 -14.13
C TYR A 313 27.60 -24.76 -12.65
N VAL A 314 27.88 -23.68 -11.94
CA VAL A 314 28.25 -23.70 -10.52
C VAL A 314 27.45 -22.62 -9.81
N VAL A 315 26.61 -23.04 -8.86
CA VAL A 315 25.71 -22.16 -8.10
C VAL A 315 26.01 -22.33 -6.61
N ILE A 316 26.12 -21.23 -5.89
CA ILE A 316 26.32 -21.23 -4.44
C ILE A 316 25.08 -20.64 -3.79
N ALA A 317 24.43 -21.41 -2.92
CA ALA A 317 23.33 -20.94 -2.10
C ALA A 317 23.85 -20.52 -0.73
N ALA A 318 23.84 -19.22 -0.47
CA ALA A 318 24.17 -18.65 0.82
C ALA A 318 22.92 -18.03 1.47
N PRO A 319 22.78 -18.11 2.80
CA PRO A 319 21.76 -17.36 3.50
C PRO A 319 22.12 -15.89 3.35
N HIS A 320 21.28 -15.15 2.64
CA HIS A 320 21.35 -13.70 2.67
C HIS A 320 20.62 -13.25 3.93
N VAL A 321 21.36 -13.19 5.05
CA VAL A 321 20.90 -12.40 6.20
C VAL A 321 20.75 -10.99 5.65
N ILE A 322 19.56 -10.41 5.75
CA ILE A 322 19.34 -9.00 5.48
C ILE A 322 19.73 -8.29 6.79
N PRO A 323 20.97 -7.80 6.97
CA PRO A 323 21.17 -6.72 7.91
C PRO A 323 20.24 -5.60 7.44
N ARG A 324 19.59 -4.88 8.38
CA ARG A 324 18.94 -3.61 8.06
C ARG A 324 20.03 -2.58 7.74
N GLU A 325 20.72 -2.79 6.63
CA GLU A 325 21.44 -1.75 5.92
C GLU A 325 20.40 -0.81 5.34
N SER A 326 20.67 0.49 5.41
CA SER A 326 19.77 1.49 4.84
C SER A 326 19.64 1.26 3.33
N LEU A 327 18.54 1.72 2.74
CA LEU A 327 18.32 1.62 1.29
C LEU A 327 19.50 2.21 0.52
N VAL A 328 20.12 3.26 1.06
CA VAL A 328 21.38 3.83 0.54
C VAL A 328 22.50 2.80 0.45
N GLN A 329 22.78 2.06 1.53
CA GLN A 329 23.85 1.06 1.56
C GLN A 329 23.57 -0.12 0.62
N GLN A 330 22.30 -0.49 0.48
CA GLN A 330 21.85 -1.52 -0.46
C GLN A 330 22.07 -1.10 -1.92
N LEU A 331 21.67 0.12 -2.29
CA LEU A 331 21.87 0.63 -3.64
C LEU A 331 23.37 0.82 -3.97
N CYS A 332 24.18 1.25 -3.00
CA CYS A 332 25.63 1.38 -3.18
C CYS A 332 26.31 0.02 -3.37
N SER A 333 25.86 -1.01 -2.67
CA SER A 333 26.36 -2.38 -2.83
C SER A 333 25.99 -2.97 -4.20
N ILE A 334 24.78 -2.69 -4.70
CA ILE A 334 24.34 -3.08 -6.05
C ILE A 334 25.13 -2.33 -7.14
N ALA A 335 25.45 -1.06 -6.87
CA ALA A 335 26.31 -0.26 -7.73
C ALA A 335 27.79 -0.67 -7.65
N GLY A 336 28.19 -1.53 -6.70
CA GLY A 336 29.56 -1.97 -6.48
C GLY A 336 30.49 -0.86 -5.99
N LEU A 337 29.99 -0.01 -5.08
CA LEU A 337 30.69 1.15 -4.51
C LEU A 337 30.89 0.98 -2.99
N GLU A 338 32.04 1.41 -2.48
CA GLU A 338 32.31 1.49 -1.04
C GLU A 338 32.00 2.90 -0.54
N MET A 339 31.16 3.00 0.50
CA MET A 339 30.79 4.28 1.09
C MET A 339 31.92 4.86 1.95
N SER A 340 32.24 6.14 1.74
CA SER A 340 33.02 6.92 2.70
C SER A 340 32.10 7.49 3.78
N GLU A 341 32.47 7.37 5.06
CA GLU A 341 31.70 7.88 6.21
C GLU A 341 31.50 9.43 6.17
N ASP A 342 32.22 10.15 5.30
CA ASP A 342 32.17 11.61 5.14
C ASP A 342 31.22 12.12 4.01
N SER A 343 30.40 11.25 3.44
CA SER A 343 29.50 11.60 2.33
C SER A 343 28.31 12.48 2.76
N LYS A 344 28.05 13.57 2.03
CA LYS A 344 26.98 14.53 2.35
C LYS A 344 25.62 14.04 1.83
N GLU A 345 24.53 14.38 2.51
CA GLU A 345 23.15 14.01 2.13
C GLU A 345 22.74 14.48 0.72
N THR A 346 23.40 15.51 0.18
CA THR A 346 23.18 16.07 -1.16
C THR A 346 23.92 15.35 -2.29
N THR A 347 24.76 14.36 -1.96
CA THR A 347 25.57 13.66 -2.97
C THR A 347 24.65 12.82 -3.86
N THR A 348 24.77 12.98 -5.18
CA THR A 348 23.99 12.20 -6.14
C THR A 348 24.64 10.84 -6.44
N LEU A 349 23.85 9.87 -6.90
CA LEU A 349 24.39 8.58 -7.37
C LEU A 349 25.41 8.77 -8.52
N ARG A 350 25.24 9.80 -9.35
CA ARG A 350 26.24 10.16 -10.39
C ARG A 350 27.57 10.65 -9.80
N GLU A 351 27.53 11.41 -8.70
CA GLU A 351 28.73 11.91 -8.01
C GLU A 351 29.45 10.83 -7.19
N LEU A 352 28.76 9.72 -6.88
CA LEU A 352 29.34 8.53 -6.29
C LEU A 352 29.99 7.59 -7.34
N ASP A 353 30.14 8.06 -8.58
CA ASP A 353 30.79 7.33 -9.68
C ASP A 353 30.05 6.04 -10.11
N VAL A 354 28.72 6.02 -9.96
CA VAL A 354 27.88 4.94 -10.49
C VAL A 354 27.95 4.93 -12.01
N VAL A 355 28.56 3.89 -12.57
CA VAL A 355 28.67 3.68 -14.02
C VAL A 355 27.28 3.49 -14.64
N ALA A 356 27.01 4.13 -15.79
CA ALA A 356 25.71 4.10 -16.45
C ALA A 356 25.19 2.68 -16.75
N GLU A 357 26.08 1.72 -16.96
CA GLU A 357 25.76 0.30 -17.19
C GLU A 357 25.15 -0.40 -15.95
N ARG A 358 25.33 0.17 -14.75
CA ARG A 358 24.80 -0.39 -13.49
C ARG A 358 23.48 0.25 -13.06
N ILE A 359 23.06 1.36 -13.71
CA ILE A 359 21.78 2.02 -13.45
C ILE A 359 20.59 1.07 -13.61
N PRO A 360 20.49 0.24 -14.67
CA PRO A 360 19.38 -0.70 -14.81
C PRO A 360 19.26 -1.68 -13.64
N ASN A 361 20.37 -2.02 -12.97
CA ASN A 361 20.35 -2.92 -11.81
C ASN A 361 19.73 -2.23 -10.59
N ILE A 362 20.00 -0.93 -10.40
CA ILE A 362 19.40 -0.10 -9.35
C ILE A 362 17.91 0.11 -9.65
N THR A 363 17.56 0.42 -10.90
CA THR A 363 16.17 0.57 -11.36
C THR A 363 15.38 -0.73 -11.15
N ASN A 364 15.96 -1.87 -11.56
CA ASN A 364 15.32 -3.17 -11.37
C ASN A 364 15.23 -3.55 -9.89
N TYR A 365 16.24 -3.26 -9.07
CA TYR A 365 16.18 -3.53 -7.64
C TYR A 365 15.08 -2.73 -6.92
N LEU A 366 15.01 -1.41 -7.15
CA LEU A 366 13.97 -0.55 -6.59
C LEU A 366 12.58 -0.99 -7.05
N ARG A 367 12.44 -1.44 -8.31
CA ARG A 367 11.20 -1.97 -8.85
C ARG A 367 10.83 -3.32 -8.23
N ASP A 368 11.76 -4.27 -8.19
CA ASP A 368 11.50 -5.67 -7.86
C ASP A 368 11.40 -5.93 -6.35
N TYR A 369 12.16 -5.20 -5.54
CA TYR A 369 12.21 -5.40 -4.08
C TYR A 369 11.44 -4.32 -3.30
N HIS A 370 11.34 -3.10 -3.82
CA HIS A 370 10.69 -1.98 -3.14
C HIS A 370 9.46 -1.40 -3.87
N ASN A 371 9.07 -1.94 -5.03
CA ASN A 371 7.94 -1.52 -5.86
C ASN A 371 7.98 -0.02 -6.29
N ILE A 372 9.18 0.52 -6.50
CA ILE A 372 9.39 1.90 -6.93
C ILE A 372 9.89 1.90 -8.37
N THR A 373 9.18 2.62 -9.23
CA THR A 373 9.52 2.71 -10.65
C THR A 373 10.08 4.10 -10.94
N LEU A 374 11.34 4.15 -11.35
CA LEU A 374 12.03 5.37 -11.78
C LEU A 374 12.54 5.17 -13.21
N VAL A 375 12.69 6.28 -13.94
CA VAL A 375 13.35 6.28 -15.25
C VAL A 375 14.87 6.26 -15.02
N ASP A 376 15.64 5.58 -15.87
CA ASP A 376 17.09 5.47 -15.71
C ASP A 376 17.81 6.84 -15.65
N SER A 377 17.24 7.86 -16.29
CA SER A 377 17.69 9.26 -16.18
C SER A 377 17.58 9.82 -14.76
N ASP A 378 16.52 9.45 -14.05
CA ASP A 378 16.16 10.01 -12.75
C ASP A 378 16.97 9.33 -11.64
N VAL A 379 17.29 8.05 -11.83
CA VAL A 379 18.15 7.27 -10.92
C VAL A 379 19.53 7.89 -10.79
N SER A 380 20.10 8.41 -11.90
CA SER A 380 21.39 9.11 -11.88
C SER A 380 21.39 10.37 -11.02
N SER A 381 20.23 11.02 -10.92
CA SER A 381 20.04 12.28 -10.18
C SER A 381 19.58 12.10 -8.74
N LEU A 382 19.36 10.86 -8.28
CA LEU A 382 18.93 10.58 -6.91
C LEU A 382 20.01 11.00 -5.91
N THR A 383 19.63 11.85 -4.97
CA THR A 383 20.45 12.23 -3.81
C THR A 383 20.30 11.20 -2.68
N LEU A 384 21.31 11.08 -1.82
CA LEU A 384 21.26 10.23 -0.63
C LEU A 384 20.05 10.59 0.27
N GLN A 385 19.71 11.87 0.38
CA GLN A 385 18.51 12.33 1.07
C GLN A 385 17.23 11.73 0.45
N ARG A 386 17.10 11.79 -0.88
CA ARG A 386 15.90 11.30 -1.57
C ARG A 386 15.73 9.80 -1.42
N ILE A 387 16.83 9.05 -1.38
CA ILE A 387 16.84 7.61 -1.13
C ILE A 387 16.36 7.31 0.30
N ASN A 388 16.80 8.08 1.30
CA ASN A 388 16.30 7.94 2.68
C ASN A 388 14.80 8.28 2.79
N GLU A 389 14.32 9.33 2.11
CA GLU A 389 12.88 9.67 2.05
C GLU A 389 12.05 8.55 1.42
N ILE A 390 12.63 7.86 0.42
CA ILE A 390 12.02 6.69 -0.22
C ILE A 390 11.96 5.52 0.76
N GLU A 391 13.02 5.27 1.53
CA GLU A 391 13.06 4.24 2.57
C GLU A 391 11.99 4.47 3.65
N ASP A 392 11.87 5.72 4.13
CA ASP A 392 10.84 6.14 5.08
C ASP A 392 9.42 5.95 4.54
N ALA A 393 9.22 6.04 3.23
CA ALA A 393 7.92 5.83 2.58
C ALA A 393 7.55 4.34 2.39
N ILE A 394 8.54 3.44 2.30
CA ILE A 394 8.35 1.98 2.11
C ILE A 394 7.96 1.29 3.42
N VAL A 395 8.54 1.72 4.55
CA VAL A 395 8.18 1.21 5.87
C VAL A 395 6.83 1.84 6.24
N ALA A 396 5.75 1.04 6.22
CA ALA A 396 4.34 1.43 6.44
C ALA A 396 4.14 2.69 7.31
N PRO A 397 3.18 3.59 7.02
CA PRO A 397 3.07 4.89 7.67
C PRO A 397 2.67 4.71 9.14
N GLY A 398 3.64 4.45 10.00
CA GLY A 398 3.59 4.97 11.35
C GLY A 398 3.53 6.47 11.17
N TYR A 399 2.42 7.10 11.58
CA TYR A 399 2.36 8.55 11.59
C TYR A 399 3.58 9.06 12.34
N SER A 400 4.52 9.68 11.62
CA SER A 400 5.73 10.18 12.25
C SER A 400 5.33 11.28 13.23
N THR A 401 5.74 11.18 14.49
CA THR A 401 5.49 12.24 15.46
C THR A 401 6.39 13.42 15.11
N LYS A 402 5.87 14.36 14.30
CA LYS A 402 6.55 15.61 13.99
C LYS A 402 6.58 16.48 15.26
N LYS A 403 7.74 17.08 15.55
CA LYS A 403 7.96 17.94 16.73
C LYS A 403 8.31 19.36 16.32
N GLY A 404 7.96 20.33 17.16
CA GLY A 404 8.25 21.74 16.91
C GLY A 404 7.45 22.29 15.72
N LEU A 405 8.06 23.21 14.96
CA LEU A 405 7.42 23.90 13.84
C LEU A 405 7.00 22.98 12.69
N GLU A 406 7.63 21.80 12.56
CA GLU A 406 7.28 20.80 11.55
C GLU A 406 5.87 20.19 11.75
N ALA A 407 5.34 20.26 12.98
CA ALA A 407 3.97 19.83 13.25
C ALA A 407 2.92 20.72 12.55
N PHE A 408 3.24 22.00 12.34
CA PHE A 408 2.33 23.03 11.82
C PHE A 408 2.65 23.44 10.38
N TYR A 409 3.93 23.51 10.03
CA TYR A 409 4.42 23.88 8.71
C TYR A 409 5.21 22.71 8.12
N SER A 410 4.65 22.08 7.10
CA SER A 410 5.20 20.87 6.48
C SER A 410 5.52 21.04 5.00
N TYR A 411 4.86 22.00 4.35
CA TYR A 411 4.85 22.16 2.91
C TYR A 411 4.56 23.61 2.54
N VAL A 412 5.17 24.06 1.45
CA VAL A 412 4.85 25.31 0.78
C VAL A 412 4.56 24.97 -0.66
N ASP A 413 3.42 25.43 -1.16
CA ASP A 413 2.98 25.15 -2.52
C ASP A 413 3.85 25.93 -3.53
N PRO A 414 4.49 25.24 -4.49
CA PRO A 414 5.29 25.87 -5.53
C PRO A 414 4.44 26.64 -6.55
N ASP A 415 3.12 26.36 -6.66
CA ASP A 415 2.20 27.10 -7.51
C ASP A 415 1.64 28.32 -6.76
N GLU A 416 2.28 29.46 -6.98
CA GLU A 416 1.92 30.75 -6.37
C GLU A 416 0.47 31.17 -6.67
N LEU A 417 -0.05 30.86 -7.87
CA LEU A 417 -1.40 31.25 -8.27
C LEU A 417 -2.44 30.45 -7.49
N LEU A 418 -2.25 29.14 -7.41
CA LEU A 418 -3.16 28.27 -6.67
C LEU A 418 -3.11 28.53 -5.15
N ALA A 419 -1.91 28.78 -4.62
CA ALA A 419 -1.70 29.04 -3.19
C ALA A 419 -2.30 30.36 -2.70
N THR A 420 -2.40 31.36 -3.58
CA THR A 420 -2.95 32.69 -3.25
C THR A 420 -4.43 32.83 -3.56
N THR A 421 -5.03 31.84 -4.23
CA THR A 421 -6.48 31.82 -4.53
C THR A 421 -7.30 31.69 -3.25
N GLU A 422 -8.29 32.56 -3.03
CA GLU A 422 -9.09 32.59 -1.78
C GLU A 422 -9.94 31.31 -1.58
N MET A 423 -10.45 30.71 -2.66
CA MET A 423 -11.29 29.51 -2.64
C MET A 423 -10.70 28.43 -3.54
N VAL A 424 -10.31 27.29 -2.96
CA VAL A 424 -9.79 26.15 -3.74
C VAL A 424 -10.74 24.98 -3.62
N PHE A 425 -11.34 24.56 -4.74
CA PHE A 425 -12.21 23.39 -4.78
C PHE A 425 -11.39 22.10 -4.73
N MET A 426 -11.78 21.20 -3.83
CA MET A 426 -11.09 19.93 -3.66
C MET A 426 -11.81 18.81 -4.44
N PRO A 427 -11.07 17.83 -4.97
CA PRO A 427 -11.69 16.64 -5.53
C PRO A 427 -12.47 15.88 -4.45
N THR A 428 -13.68 15.42 -4.77
CA THR A 428 -14.59 14.70 -3.87
C THR A 428 -15.26 13.55 -4.62
N LEU A 429 -16.04 12.70 -3.94
CA LEU A 429 -16.83 11.68 -4.64
C LEU A 429 -17.87 12.31 -5.59
N THR A 430 -18.26 13.57 -5.37
CA THR A 430 -19.21 14.31 -6.21
C THR A 430 -18.61 15.10 -7.36
N SER A 431 -17.29 15.33 -7.36
CA SER A 431 -16.59 16.17 -8.34
C SER A 431 -15.15 15.69 -8.53
N SER A 432 -14.76 15.33 -9.74
CA SER A 432 -13.44 14.75 -10.05
C SER A 432 -12.34 15.80 -10.30
N ALA A 433 -12.69 17.04 -10.63
CA ALA A 433 -11.73 18.12 -10.86
C ALA A 433 -11.77 19.19 -9.76
N THR A 434 -10.63 19.81 -9.51
CA THR A 434 -10.53 21.13 -8.87
C THR A 434 -11.23 22.12 -9.79
N MET A 435 -12.51 22.39 -9.54
CA MET A 435 -13.33 23.33 -10.33
C MET A 435 -12.67 24.71 -10.33
N ARG A 436 -12.76 25.43 -11.46
CA ARG A 436 -12.37 26.84 -11.51
C ARG A 436 -13.48 27.71 -10.88
N ASP A 437 -13.12 28.89 -10.38
CA ASP A 437 -14.01 29.82 -9.67
C ASP A 437 -15.28 30.22 -10.46
N ASP A 438 -15.24 30.09 -11.78
CA ASP A 438 -16.28 30.41 -12.76
C ASP A 438 -17.31 29.28 -13.01
N GLU A 439 -17.09 28.06 -12.49
CA GLU A 439 -18.03 26.92 -12.59
C GLU A 439 -18.89 26.73 -11.33
N PHE A 440 -18.92 27.73 -10.45
CA PHE A 440 -19.66 27.68 -9.19
C PHE A 440 -21.18 27.66 -9.42
N ASP A 441 -21.82 26.50 -9.24
CA ASP A 441 -23.27 26.45 -9.06
C ASP A 441 -23.63 26.93 -7.64
N VAL A 442 -24.04 28.20 -7.58
CA VAL A 442 -24.51 28.95 -6.39
C VAL A 442 -25.55 28.18 -5.53
N ARG A 443 -26.15 27.13 -6.09
CA ARG A 443 -27.21 26.34 -5.46
C ARG A 443 -26.74 25.08 -4.73
N VAL A 444 -25.48 24.68 -4.83
CA VAL A 444 -24.99 23.40 -4.29
C VAL A 444 -24.39 23.58 -2.89
N THR A 445 -24.88 22.82 -1.92
CA THR A 445 -24.35 22.80 -0.55
C THR A 445 -22.96 22.14 -0.51
N SER A 446 -21.95 22.86 -0.03
CA SER A 446 -20.56 22.40 0.07
C SER A 446 -20.02 22.41 1.50
N LEU A 447 -19.00 21.59 1.76
CA LEU A 447 -18.19 21.66 2.98
C LEU A 447 -17.12 22.76 2.83
N CYS A 448 -17.19 23.79 3.68
CA CYS A 448 -16.19 24.85 3.72
C CYS A 448 -15.10 24.52 4.75
N ILE A 449 -13.88 24.27 4.26
CA ILE A 449 -12.72 23.92 5.08
C ILE A 449 -11.90 25.18 5.36
N VAL A 450 -11.61 25.43 6.62
CA VAL A 450 -10.72 26.51 7.07
C VAL A 450 -9.38 25.90 7.50
N PRO A 451 -8.28 26.18 6.78
CA PRO A 451 -6.97 25.61 7.04
C PRO A 451 -6.36 26.14 8.35
N GLY A 452 -5.36 25.42 8.87
CA GLY A 452 -4.57 25.81 10.04
C GLY A 452 -3.48 26.84 9.72
N LEU A 453 -2.37 26.82 10.48
CA LEU A 453 -1.29 27.81 10.36
C LEU A 453 -0.66 27.84 8.96
N GLU A 454 -0.49 26.67 8.33
CA GLU A 454 0.01 26.52 6.97
C GLU A 454 -0.85 27.29 5.95
N GLY A 455 -2.16 27.36 6.20
CA GLY A 455 -3.08 28.25 5.47
C GLY A 455 -3.35 27.89 4.01
N HIS A 456 -3.11 26.65 3.59
CA HIS A 456 -3.39 26.22 2.21
C HIS A 456 -4.07 24.84 2.13
N HIS A 457 -4.46 24.45 0.93
CA HIS A 457 -5.31 23.28 0.67
C HIS A 457 -4.62 21.90 0.74
N GLY A 458 -3.28 21.85 0.72
CA GLY A 458 -2.51 20.64 0.43
C GLY A 458 -2.75 19.46 1.40
N ARG A 459 -3.09 19.75 2.66
CA ARG A 459 -3.38 18.70 3.67
C ARG A 459 -4.71 17.98 3.47
N PHE A 460 -5.65 18.55 2.73
CA PHE A 460 -7.04 18.11 2.72
C PHE A 460 -7.39 17.16 1.57
N ARG A 461 -6.47 16.90 0.63
CA ARG A 461 -6.76 16.07 -0.54
C ARG A 461 -7.27 14.67 -0.16
N ALA A 462 -6.54 13.98 0.71
CA ALA A 462 -6.89 12.63 1.16
C ALA A 462 -8.26 12.59 1.87
N LEU A 463 -8.58 13.63 2.67
CA LEU A 463 -9.88 13.77 3.31
C LEU A 463 -11.00 13.96 2.28
N CYS A 464 -10.81 14.92 1.37
CA CYS A 464 -11.86 15.41 0.48
C CYS A 464 -12.26 14.37 -0.57
N GLU A 465 -11.32 13.59 -1.11
CA GLU A 465 -11.56 12.56 -2.14
C GLU A 465 -12.60 11.49 -1.70
N ARG A 466 -12.96 11.45 -0.42
CA ARG A 466 -13.88 10.48 0.19
C ARG A 466 -15.18 11.11 0.69
N LEU A 467 -15.36 12.41 0.50
CA LEU A 467 -16.55 13.14 0.92
C LEU A 467 -17.69 12.96 -0.10
N LYS A 468 -18.92 12.80 0.43
CA LYS A 468 -20.15 12.68 -0.35
C LYS A 468 -20.78 14.03 -0.75
N LEU A 469 -20.13 15.14 -0.43
CA LEU A 469 -20.53 16.49 -0.84
C LEU A 469 -19.32 17.24 -1.39
N PRO A 470 -19.52 18.27 -2.24
CA PRO A 470 -18.44 19.13 -2.70
C PRO A 470 -17.71 19.79 -1.53
N ALA A 471 -16.40 19.99 -1.64
CA ALA A 471 -15.59 20.61 -0.60
C ALA A 471 -14.74 21.73 -1.20
N LEU A 472 -14.59 22.82 -0.45
CA LEU A 472 -13.74 23.95 -0.79
C LEU A 472 -12.89 24.35 0.40
N VAL A 473 -11.68 24.80 0.16
CA VAL A 473 -10.76 25.34 1.17
C VAL A 473 -10.75 26.86 1.07
N LEU A 474 -11.00 27.53 2.20
CA LEU A 474 -10.95 28.99 2.36
C LEU A 474 -9.55 29.41 2.76
N GLN A 475 -8.69 29.74 1.78
CA GLN A 475 -7.31 30.15 2.04
C GLN A 475 -7.28 31.64 2.44
N PRO A 476 -6.56 32.02 3.52
CA PRO A 476 -6.55 33.40 4.00
C PRO A 476 -5.87 34.37 3.04
N GLY A 477 -5.13 33.86 2.07
CA GLY A 477 -4.30 34.67 1.18
C GLY A 477 -3.07 35.22 1.89
N LEU A 478 -2.30 36.02 1.16
CA LEU A 478 -1.04 36.62 1.65
C LEU A 478 -1.08 38.16 1.71
N ASP A 479 -2.09 38.79 1.12
CA ASP A 479 -2.16 40.27 1.01
C ASP A 479 -2.66 40.96 2.30
N LYS A 480 -3.19 40.19 3.25
CA LYS A 480 -3.91 40.72 4.43
C LYS A 480 -3.35 40.18 5.75
N LEU A 481 -2.07 40.45 5.96
CA LEU A 481 -1.30 39.95 7.10
C LEU A 481 -1.79 40.48 8.46
N ASP A 482 -2.45 41.64 8.48
CA ASP A 482 -2.91 42.30 9.71
C ASP A 482 -4.35 41.93 10.12
N GLU A 483 -5.02 41.04 9.39
CA GLU A 483 -6.38 40.62 9.73
C GLU A 483 -6.39 39.77 11.01
N THR A 484 -7.16 40.19 12.01
CA THR A 484 -7.45 39.34 13.17
C THR A 484 -8.30 38.13 12.76
N ILE A 485 -8.39 37.12 13.62
CA ILE A 485 -9.24 35.94 13.42
C ILE A 485 -10.70 36.35 13.14
N GLN A 486 -11.22 37.34 13.88
CA GLN A 486 -12.58 37.85 13.70
C GLN A 486 -12.75 38.59 12.36
N GLN A 487 -11.74 39.35 11.92
CA GLN A 487 -11.78 40.06 10.64
C GLN A 487 -11.72 39.06 9.46
N THR A 488 -10.86 38.06 9.55
CA THR A 488 -10.77 36.96 8.58
C THR A 488 -12.10 36.22 8.49
N ALA A 489 -12.70 35.89 9.63
CA ALA A 489 -14.00 35.22 9.68
C ALA A 489 -15.13 36.07 9.06
N ARG A 490 -15.14 37.38 9.31
CA ARG A 490 -16.10 38.30 8.66
C ARG A 490 -15.93 38.33 7.14
N ARG A 491 -14.69 38.34 6.64
CA ARG A 491 -14.44 38.28 5.20
C ARG A 491 -14.99 36.99 4.58
N TYR A 492 -14.68 35.85 5.18
CA TYR A 492 -15.19 34.56 4.73
C TYR A 492 -16.70 34.46 4.81
N ALA A 493 -17.30 34.85 5.94
CA ALA A 493 -18.75 34.86 6.10
C ALA A 493 -19.42 35.75 5.05
N ASN A 494 -18.89 36.95 4.78
CA ASN A 494 -19.40 37.83 3.72
C ASN A 494 -19.27 37.21 2.32
N SER A 495 -18.15 36.54 2.04
CA SER A 495 -17.93 35.86 0.75
C SER A 495 -18.93 34.70 0.57
N LEU A 496 -19.13 33.90 1.62
CA LEU A 496 -20.13 32.83 1.65
C LEU A 496 -21.56 33.39 1.48
N LEU A 497 -21.97 34.38 2.27
CA LEU A 497 -23.30 34.98 2.19
C LEU A 497 -23.59 35.64 0.84
N ARG A 498 -22.58 36.19 0.16
CA ARG A 498 -22.73 36.78 -1.18
C ARG A 498 -22.79 35.75 -2.28
N LYS A 499 -21.95 34.71 -2.20
CA LYS A 499 -21.80 33.73 -3.27
C LYS A 499 -22.81 32.59 -3.17
N SER A 500 -23.24 32.19 -1.98
CA SER A 500 -24.06 30.97 -1.80
C SER A 500 -25.51 31.27 -1.45
N ALA A 501 -26.44 30.60 -2.13
CA ALA A 501 -27.83 30.55 -1.72
C ALA A 501 -27.99 29.53 -0.58
N ILE A 502 -27.35 29.76 0.58
CA ILE A 502 -27.43 28.85 1.74
C ILE A 502 -28.90 28.75 2.15
N LYS A 503 -29.53 27.63 1.78
CA LYS A 503 -30.87 27.27 2.23
C LYS A 503 -30.72 26.48 3.53
N ASN A 504 -31.04 27.12 4.63
CA ASN A 504 -31.31 26.55 5.95
C ASN A 504 -30.12 25.92 6.73
N ASN A 505 -29.15 25.26 6.09
CA ASN A 505 -28.06 24.53 6.77
C ASN A 505 -26.68 24.75 6.12
N PHE A 506 -25.60 24.74 6.90
CA PHE A 506 -24.22 24.86 6.44
C PHE A 506 -23.27 23.84 7.08
N TYR A 507 -22.17 23.53 6.38
CA TYR A 507 -21.11 22.65 6.89
C TYR A 507 -19.77 23.36 6.85
N ILE A 508 -19.14 23.53 8.01
CA ILE A 508 -17.82 24.14 8.14
C ILE A 508 -16.89 23.16 8.85
N LEU A 509 -15.66 23.04 8.38
CA LEU A 509 -14.61 22.28 9.04
C LEU A 509 -13.43 23.20 9.36
N GLY A 510 -13.09 23.33 10.63
CA GLY A 510 -11.85 23.98 11.06
C GLY A 510 -10.78 22.94 11.34
N TYR A 511 -9.61 23.09 10.75
CA TYR A 511 -8.44 22.27 11.06
C TYR A 511 -7.45 23.06 11.91
N GLU A 512 -7.04 22.49 13.06
CA GLU A 512 -6.01 23.11 13.91
C GLU A 512 -6.39 24.56 14.29
N THR A 513 -5.56 25.57 14.00
CA THR A 513 -5.89 26.99 14.26
C THR A 513 -7.04 27.53 13.40
N GLY A 514 -7.35 26.88 12.28
CA GLY A 514 -8.52 27.15 11.45
C GLY A 514 -9.83 26.95 12.21
N ILE A 515 -9.80 26.20 13.33
CA ILE A 515 -10.93 26.09 14.27
C ILE A 515 -11.35 27.45 14.81
N PHE A 516 -10.40 28.34 15.13
CA PHE A 516 -10.72 29.64 15.71
C PHE A 516 -11.52 30.49 14.73
N VAL A 517 -11.07 30.53 13.47
CA VAL A 517 -11.77 31.25 12.40
C VAL A 517 -13.12 30.59 12.11
N ALA A 518 -13.18 29.26 12.05
CA ALA A 518 -14.42 28.52 11.80
C ALA A 518 -15.50 28.76 12.88
N LEU A 519 -15.10 28.90 14.16
CA LEU A 519 -16.01 29.27 15.25
C LEU A 519 -16.61 30.66 15.04
N GLU A 520 -15.79 31.64 14.68
CA GLU A 520 -16.26 33.01 14.40
C GLU A 520 -17.15 33.07 13.15
N ILE A 521 -16.82 32.34 12.07
CA ILE A 521 -17.69 32.25 10.88
C ILE A 521 -19.06 31.70 11.29
N THR A 522 -19.07 30.63 12.08
CA THR A 522 -20.30 30.00 12.56
C THR A 522 -21.13 30.97 13.39
N ALA A 523 -20.51 31.74 14.28
CA ALA A 523 -21.20 32.77 15.06
C ALA A 523 -21.84 33.85 14.16
N ILE A 524 -21.12 34.32 13.14
CA ILE A 524 -21.63 35.32 12.20
C ILE A 524 -22.79 34.77 11.36
N LEU A 525 -22.72 33.53 10.90
CA LEU A 525 -23.82 32.90 10.15
C LEU A 525 -25.06 32.71 11.03
N GLU A 526 -24.88 32.41 12.32
CA GLU A 526 -25.97 32.34 13.29
C GLU A 526 -26.68 33.68 13.54
N GLU A 527 -25.93 34.79 13.54
CA GLU A 527 -26.52 36.13 13.60
C GLU A 527 -27.43 36.42 12.39
N HIS A 528 -27.15 35.80 11.25
CA HIS A 528 -27.96 35.87 10.03
C HIS A 528 -29.09 34.83 10.00
N GLY A 529 -29.34 34.10 11.11
CA GLY A 529 -30.44 33.14 11.23
C GLY A 529 -30.16 31.76 10.65
N LEU A 530 -28.92 31.46 10.26
CA LEU A 530 -28.52 30.14 9.76
C LEU A 530 -27.99 29.28 10.90
N THR A 531 -28.27 27.98 10.88
CA THR A 531 -27.69 27.01 11.83
C THR A 531 -27.08 25.86 11.05
N GLY A 532 -25.99 25.28 11.53
CA GLY A 532 -25.45 24.11 10.85
C GLY A 532 -24.55 23.22 11.67
N THR A 533 -23.62 22.56 11.00
CA THR A 533 -22.67 21.62 11.61
C THR A 533 -21.24 22.12 11.45
N LEU A 534 -20.56 22.31 12.58
CA LEU A 534 -19.15 22.68 12.66
C LEU A 534 -18.31 21.47 13.07
N PHE A 535 -17.39 21.06 12.21
CA PHE A 535 -16.41 20.01 12.46
C PHE A 535 -15.11 20.64 12.99
N LEU A 536 -14.66 20.15 14.14
CA LEU A 536 -13.39 20.56 14.75
C LEU A 536 -12.37 19.44 14.53
N LEU A 537 -11.51 19.59 13.51
CA LEU A 537 -10.50 18.58 13.16
C LEU A 537 -9.18 18.86 13.88
N GLY A 538 -8.82 17.97 14.81
CA GLY A 538 -7.57 18.06 15.58
C GLY A 538 -7.81 18.05 17.09
N GLY A 539 -8.62 18.97 17.60
CA GLY A 539 -8.87 19.16 19.04
C GLY A 539 -9.88 20.26 19.31
N SER A 540 -10.23 20.49 20.58
CA SER A 540 -10.95 21.70 20.99
C SER A 540 -10.04 22.94 20.86
N PRO A 541 -10.58 24.17 20.91
CA PRO A 541 -9.75 25.38 20.82
C PRO A 541 -8.62 25.43 21.86
N ASN A 542 -8.92 25.02 23.10
CA ASN A 542 -7.92 24.96 24.17
C ASN A 542 -6.90 23.84 23.94
N ASP A 543 -7.33 22.70 23.40
CA ASP A 543 -6.44 21.59 23.06
C ASP A 543 -5.38 22.05 22.02
N VAL A 544 -5.83 22.73 20.97
CA VAL A 544 -4.94 23.26 19.92
C VAL A 544 -4.00 24.33 20.46
N LEU A 545 -4.49 25.27 21.28
CA LEU A 545 -3.63 26.27 21.92
C LEU A 545 -2.56 25.63 22.80
N ASN A 546 -2.93 24.65 23.62
CA ASN A 546 -1.98 23.95 24.49
C ASN A 546 -0.96 23.15 23.69
N GLU A 547 -1.37 22.53 22.58
CA GLU A 547 -0.46 21.81 21.68
C GLU A 547 0.52 22.77 21.00
N ILE A 548 0.06 23.95 20.55
CA ILE A 548 0.93 25.00 20.00
C ILE A 548 1.94 25.44 21.06
N GLU A 549 1.49 25.76 22.27
CA GLU A 549 2.41 26.17 23.34
C GLU A 549 3.40 25.06 23.69
N TYR A 550 2.95 23.79 23.75
CA TYR A 550 3.80 22.63 24.03
C TYR A 550 4.89 22.43 22.96
N GLN A 551 4.52 22.44 21.68
CA GLN A 551 5.46 22.29 20.57
C GLN A 551 6.44 23.46 20.48
N LEU A 552 6.06 24.64 21.00
CA LEU A 552 6.88 25.86 20.96
C LEU A 552 7.61 26.18 22.28
N GLN A 553 7.57 25.31 23.30
CA GLN A 553 8.22 25.55 24.60
C GLN A 553 9.73 25.85 24.51
N GLY A 554 10.39 25.39 23.43
CA GLY A 554 11.81 25.63 23.18
C GLY A 554 12.16 27.03 22.66
N PHE A 555 11.19 27.85 22.27
CA PHE A 555 11.42 29.16 21.66
C PHE A 555 11.00 30.31 22.58
N LYS A 556 11.90 31.28 22.81
CA LYS A 556 11.53 32.56 23.44
C LYS A 556 10.69 33.40 22.48
N THR A 557 9.78 34.24 22.99
CA THR A 557 8.89 35.09 22.17
C THR A 557 9.66 35.91 21.12
N ASP A 558 10.78 36.53 21.53
CA ASP A 558 11.62 37.37 20.66
C ASP A 558 12.41 36.58 19.61
N GLN A 559 12.49 35.25 19.75
CA GLN A 559 13.21 34.33 18.85
C GLN A 559 12.27 33.49 17.97
N LEU A 560 10.96 33.57 18.20
CA LEU A 560 9.99 32.72 17.53
C LEU A 560 9.81 33.12 16.06
N GLU A 561 9.74 34.42 15.76
CA GLU A 561 9.66 34.90 14.37
C GLU A 561 10.86 34.43 13.57
N GLU A 562 12.06 34.49 14.16
CA GLU A 562 13.29 33.98 13.56
C GLU A 562 13.25 32.45 13.34
N ALA A 563 12.75 31.70 14.32
CA ALA A 563 12.60 30.26 14.18
C ALA A 563 11.61 29.87 13.07
N VAL A 564 10.48 30.57 12.98
CA VAL A 564 9.47 30.37 11.93
C VAL A 564 10.06 30.70 10.56
N ALA A 565 10.71 31.85 10.39
CA ALA A 565 11.35 32.21 9.13
C ALA A 565 12.42 31.21 8.71
N ARG A 566 13.30 30.78 9.63
CA ARG A 566 14.31 29.76 9.36
C ARG A 566 13.66 28.44 8.91
N HIS A 567 12.59 28.01 9.58
CA HIS A 567 11.88 26.77 9.25
C HIS A 567 11.18 26.85 7.89
N MET A 568 10.51 27.96 7.58
CA MET A 568 9.88 28.18 6.28
C MET A 568 10.92 28.21 5.15
N LEU A 569 12.05 28.90 5.35
CA LEU A 569 13.18 28.87 4.41
C LEU A 569 13.74 27.46 4.23
N LYS A 570 13.80 26.64 5.28
CA LYS A 570 14.20 25.23 5.19
C LYS A 570 13.25 24.42 4.32
N ILE A 571 11.93 24.57 4.51
CA ILE A 571 10.92 23.87 3.71
C ILE A 571 11.02 24.27 2.23
N MET A 572 11.19 25.56 1.94
CA MET A 572 11.29 26.08 0.58
C MET A 572 12.61 25.67 -0.10
N ALA A 573 13.76 25.86 0.57
CA ALA A 573 15.09 25.63 0.00
C ALA A 573 15.46 24.16 -0.17
N ARG A 574 14.87 23.28 0.66
CA ARG A 574 15.18 21.84 0.74
C ARG A 574 16.71 21.62 0.81
N GLU A 575 17.30 21.09 -0.25
CA GLU A 575 18.73 20.75 -0.35
C GLU A 575 19.66 21.98 -0.28
N HIS A 576 19.17 23.18 -0.61
CA HIS A 576 19.94 24.43 -0.63
C HIS A 576 19.89 25.22 0.70
N PHE A 577 19.30 24.65 1.75
CA PHE A 577 19.04 25.36 2.99
C PHE A 577 20.32 25.89 3.66
N ARG A 578 21.46 25.19 3.58
CA ARG A 578 22.72 25.66 4.20
C ARG A 578 23.19 27.00 3.64
N GLU A 579 23.02 27.24 2.34
CA GLU A 579 23.40 28.50 1.70
C GLU A 579 22.47 29.64 2.13
N VAL A 580 21.17 29.35 2.15
CA VAL A 580 20.11 30.27 2.61
C VAL A 580 20.30 30.62 4.09
N GLU A 581 20.60 29.64 4.95
CA GLU A 581 20.83 29.83 6.38
C GLU A 581 22.09 30.68 6.66
N ASN A 582 23.16 30.46 5.88
CA ASN A 582 24.37 31.27 5.96
C ASN A 582 24.11 32.73 5.55
N ALA A 583 23.30 32.95 4.50
CA ALA A 583 22.92 34.30 4.07
C ALA A 583 22.02 34.98 5.11
N PHE A 584 21.06 34.24 5.66
CA PHE A 584 20.13 34.70 6.69
C PHE A 584 20.85 35.08 7.99
N SER A 585 21.81 34.26 8.46
CA SER A 585 22.49 34.45 9.75
C SER A 585 23.53 35.58 9.76
N LYS A 586 24.02 36.01 8.60
CA LYS A 586 25.05 37.07 8.46
C LYS A 586 24.52 38.49 8.70
N ARG A 587 23.21 38.71 8.65
CA ARG A 587 22.59 40.04 8.79
C ARG A 587 22.09 40.26 10.22
N THR A 588 21.95 41.52 10.65
CA THR A 588 21.51 41.87 12.02
C THR A 588 20.07 42.33 12.09
N LEU A 589 19.56 43.04 11.07
CA LEU A 589 18.18 43.52 11.01
C LEU A 589 17.25 42.46 10.42
N TRP A 590 16.04 42.32 11.00
CA TRP A 590 15.02 41.35 10.57
C TRP A 590 14.73 41.38 9.06
N ASN A 591 14.42 42.57 8.52
CA ASN A 591 14.10 42.72 7.10
C ASN A 591 15.26 42.32 6.20
N ASP A 592 16.49 42.69 6.56
CA ASP A 592 17.69 42.36 5.80
C ASP A 592 17.98 40.85 5.82
N ARG A 593 17.65 40.16 6.92
CA ARG A 593 17.79 38.70 7.05
C ARG A 593 16.83 37.98 6.13
N VAL A 594 15.53 38.34 6.18
CA VAL A 594 14.50 37.74 5.32
C VAL A 594 14.80 38.02 3.86
N ASP A 595 15.18 39.26 3.50
CA ASP A 595 15.57 39.60 2.13
C ASP A 595 16.79 38.82 1.64
N ALA A 596 17.80 38.64 2.50
CA ALA A 596 18.97 37.84 2.15
C ALA A 596 18.58 36.37 1.91
N GLY A 597 17.80 35.76 2.81
CA GLY A 597 17.36 34.37 2.68
C GLY A 597 16.50 34.15 1.43
N VAL A 598 15.52 35.03 1.20
CA VAL A 598 14.61 34.96 0.04
C VAL A 598 15.35 35.20 -1.28
N ARG A 599 16.31 36.13 -1.33
CA ARG A 599 17.13 36.33 -2.54
C ARG A 599 17.99 35.12 -2.85
N THR A 600 18.48 34.42 -1.83
CA THR A 600 19.23 33.17 -2.02
C THR A 600 18.34 32.02 -2.49
N LEU A 601 17.01 32.10 -2.34
CA LEU A 601 16.10 31.14 -2.99
C LEU A 601 15.99 31.35 -4.50
N LEU A 602 16.28 32.55 -5.02
CA LEU A 602 16.15 32.83 -6.46
C LEU A 602 17.04 31.89 -7.29
N GLY A 603 16.43 31.18 -8.23
CA GLY A 603 17.11 30.17 -9.05
C GLY A 603 17.06 28.75 -8.49
N HIS A 604 16.68 28.56 -7.21
CA HIS A 604 16.55 27.25 -6.56
C HIS A 604 15.10 26.79 -6.38
N VAL A 605 14.12 27.69 -6.54
CA VAL A 605 12.68 27.44 -6.37
C VAL A 605 11.90 28.00 -7.56
N SER A 606 10.72 27.44 -7.83
CA SER A 606 9.86 27.83 -8.97
C SER A 606 9.01 29.08 -8.73
N HIS A 607 8.88 29.53 -7.49
CA HIS A 607 8.01 30.65 -7.09
C HIS A 607 8.78 31.95 -6.85
N SER A 608 8.07 33.09 -6.84
CA SER A 608 8.72 34.40 -6.70
C SER A 608 9.32 34.63 -5.31
N ALA A 609 10.35 35.49 -5.24
CA ALA A 609 10.88 35.99 -3.97
C ALA A 609 9.80 36.72 -3.16
N GLN A 610 8.93 37.47 -3.83
CA GLN A 610 7.83 38.18 -3.18
C GLN A 610 6.88 37.21 -2.48
N TYR A 611 6.50 36.12 -3.14
CA TYR A 611 5.67 35.07 -2.55
C TYR A 611 6.35 34.37 -1.37
N ALA A 612 7.63 34.00 -1.50
CA ALA A 612 8.39 33.39 -0.41
C ALA A 612 8.45 34.29 0.83
N ARG A 613 8.70 35.60 0.64
CA ARG A 613 8.66 36.58 1.72
C ARG A 613 7.27 36.67 2.36
N ALA A 614 6.23 36.79 1.55
CA ALA A 614 4.86 36.91 2.03
C ALA A 614 4.39 35.67 2.79
N GLN A 615 4.81 34.47 2.40
CA GLN A 615 4.54 33.23 3.13
C GLN A 615 5.20 33.20 4.51
N ILE A 616 6.45 33.67 4.63
CA ILE A 616 7.16 33.79 5.91
C ILE A 616 6.44 34.78 6.83
N GLU A 617 6.13 35.97 6.32
CA GLU A 617 5.43 37.01 7.08
C GLU A 617 4.02 36.54 7.51
N ALA A 618 3.29 35.84 6.62
CA ALA A 618 1.99 35.26 6.92
C ALA A 618 2.04 34.18 8.00
N ALA A 619 3.02 33.29 7.95
CA ALA A 619 3.22 32.26 8.98
C ALA A 619 3.45 32.88 10.37
N CYS A 620 4.32 33.90 10.46
CA CYS A 620 4.55 34.63 11.70
C CYS A 620 3.28 35.33 12.22
N ALA A 621 2.61 36.10 11.35
CA ALA A 621 1.41 36.85 11.71
C ALA A 621 0.29 35.92 12.20
N ARG A 622 -0.01 34.84 11.47
CA ARG A 622 -1.06 33.87 11.84
C ARG A 622 -0.80 33.22 13.19
N LEU A 623 0.46 32.90 13.50
CA LEU A 623 0.84 32.33 14.80
C LEU A 623 0.60 33.32 15.95
N VAL A 624 0.91 34.61 15.74
CA VAL A 624 0.64 35.66 16.74
C VAL A 624 -0.86 35.82 16.98
N TYR A 625 -1.67 35.84 15.92
CA TYR A 625 -3.13 35.97 16.07
C TYR A 625 -3.76 34.72 16.70
N ALA A 626 -3.28 33.52 16.36
CA ALA A 626 -3.70 32.27 16.98
C ALA A 626 -3.52 32.31 18.50
N ARG A 627 -2.35 32.74 18.99
CA ARG A 627 -2.04 32.84 20.43
C ARG A 627 -2.86 33.89 21.18
N ARG A 628 -3.39 34.90 20.48
CA ARG A 628 -4.21 35.97 21.06
C ARG A 628 -5.71 35.63 21.09
N TYR A 629 -6.12 34.47 20.56
CA TYR A 629 -7.53 34.13 20.46
C TYR A 629 -8.15 33.77 21.82
N GLY A 630 -9.26 34.43 22.15
CA GLY A 630 -9.99 34.27 23.43
C GLY A 630 -11.26 33.42 23.36
N GLY A 631 -11.58 32.85 22.20
CA GLY A 631 -12.85 32.19 21.93
C GLY A 631 -13.93 33.14 21.36
N PRO A 632 -15.06 32.57 20.92
CA PRO A 632 -16.17 33.35 20.37
C PRO A 632 -16.86 34.19 21.45
N ALA A 633 -17.45 35.32 21.02
CA ALA A 633 -18.12 36.27 21.91
C ALA A 633 -19.37 35.68 22.60
N ALA A 634 -20.02 34.70 21.97
CA ALA A 634 -21.18 34.00 22.49
C ALA A 634 -21.11 32.50 22.15
N PRO A 635 -21.71 31.62 22.97
CA PRO A 635 -21.76 30.19 22.69
C PRO A 635 -22.68 29.91 21.50
N LEU A 636 -22.23 29.01 20.62
CA LEU A 636 -22.89 28.67 19.36
C LEU A 636 -24.14 27.81 19.57
N ARG A 637 -25.13 27.95 18.69
CA ARG A 637 -26.34 27.11 18.64
C ARG A 637 -26.18 25.91 17.69
N SER A 638 -25.27 26.03 16.73
CA SER A 638 -24.93 25.02 15.73
C SER A 638 -24.34 23.75 16.38
N ARG A 639 -24.53 22.61 15.72
CA ARG A 639 -24.00 21.32 16.17
C ARG A 639 -22.48 21.31 16.07
N LEU A 640 -21.81 20.85 17.13
CA LEU A 640 -20.36 20.66 17.14
C LEU A 640 -20.00 19.18 17.04
N VAL A 641 -19.10 18.85 16.11
CA VAL A 641 -18.53 17.51 15.96
C VAL A 641 -17.02 17.61 16.10
N LEU A 642 -16.48 17.14 17.22
CA LEU A 642 -15.05 17.11 17.49
C LEU A 642 -14.45 15.82 16.95
N LEU A 643 -13.45 15.94 16.09
CA LEU A 643 -12.57 14.85 15.66
C LEU A 643 -11.20 15.01 16.35
N ARG A 644 -11.07 14.43 17.54
CA ARG A 644 -9.91 14.65 18.43
C ARG A 644 -8.74 13.77 18.01
N SER A 645 -7.59 14.38 17.69
CA SER A 645 -6.33 13.67 17.47
C SER A 645 -5.67 13.28 18.79
N PRO A 646 -4.81 12.24 18.82
CA PRO A 646 -3.88 12.05 19.93
C PRO A 646 -2.96 13.27 20.01
N LEU A 647 -3.04 14.01 21.11
CA LEU A 647 -2.24 15.20 21.38
C LEU A 647 -1.14 14.87 22.38
N THR A 648 -0.03 15.61 22.31
CA THR A 648 1.08 15.43 23.24
C THR A 648 0.89 16.28 24.51
N ALA A 649 0.25 17.44 24.38
CA ALA A 649 -0.13 18.27 25.50
C ALA A 649 -1.31 17.68 26.28
N ARG A 650 -1.21 17.67 27.63
CA ARG A 650 -2.36 17.40 28.49
C ARG A 650 -3.22 18.65 28.59
N SER A 651 -4.50 18.55 28.25
CA SER A 651 -5.48 19.63 28.42
C SER A 651 -6.49 19.28 29.51
N ALA A 652 -7.06 20.32 30.13
CA ALA A 652 -8.26 20.16 30.94
C ALA A 652 -9.44 19.81 30.02
N PRO A 653 -10.48 19.11 30.54
CA PRO A 653 -11.68 18.81 29.75
C PRO A 653 -12.25 20.09 29.14
N PRO A 654 -12.62 20.09 27.84
CA PRO A 654 -13.15 21.28 27.20
C PRO A 654 -14.43 21.76 27.89
N GLU A 655 -14.49 23.05 28.21
CA GLU A 655 -15.67 23.71 28.78
C GLU A 655 -16.71 23.94 27.68
N TRP A 656 -17.39 22.88 27.25
CA TRP A 656 -18.34 22.93 26.14
C TRP A 656 -19.45 23.98 26.32
N GLN A 657 -19.86 24.26 27.57
CA GLN A 657 -20.87 25.28 27.89
C GLN A 657 -20.48 26.70 27.45
N ARG A 658 -19.17 26.97 27.37
CA ARG A 658 -18.64 28.26 26.90
C ARG A 658 -18.65 28.36 25.37
N LEU A 659 -18.55 27.23 24.67
CA LEU A 659 -18.43 27.17 23.22
C LEU A 659 -19.75 26.87 22.50
N SER A 660 -20.65 26.09 23.11
CA SER A 660 -21.90 25.67 22.50
C SER A 660 -23.04 25.52 23.50
N ARG A 661 -24.23 25.93 23.07
CA ARG A 661 -25.54 25.61 23.66
C ARG A 661 -26.23 24.45 22.93
N GLY A 662 -25.67 24.01 21.81
CA GLY A 662 -26.19 22.94 20.96
C GLY A 662 -25.62 21.56 21.28
N GLU A 663 -25.90 20.61 20.41
CA GLU A 663 -25.41 19.23 20.50
C GLU A 663 -23.89 19.16 20.23
N VAL A 664 -23.14 18.52 21.13
CA VAL A 664 -21.69 18.28 20.98
C VAL A 664 -21.43 16.78 20.93
N THR A 665 -20.67 16.35 19.93
CA THR A 665 -20.27 14.94 19.78
C THR A 665 -18.76 14.82 19.59
N GLU A 666 -18.12 13.86 20.24
CA GLU A 666 -16.68 13.63 20.19
C GLU A 666 -16.36 12.28 19.51
N HIS A 667 -15.37 12.27 18.63
CA HIS A 667 -14.82 11.08 17.97
C HIS A 667 -13.30 11.10 18.02
N ASP A 668 -12.68 10.02 18.48
CA ASP A 668 -11.23 9.92 18.58
C ASP A 668 -10.59 9.48 17.25
N LEU A 669 -9.54 10.19 16.86
CA LEU A 669 -8.66 9.89 15.75
C LEU A 669 -7.42 9.09 16.23
N LEU A 670 -6.66 8.55 15.27
CA LEU A 670 -5.51 7.65 15.45
C LEU A 670 -4.28 8.37 14.89
N ALA A 671 -4.48 9.15 13.83
CA ALA A 671 -3.47 10.07 13.34
C ALA A 671 -3.24 11.21 14.35
N PRO A 672 -1.98 11.53 14.70
CA PRO A 672 -1.64 12.72 15.47
C PRO A 672 -2.02 14.00 14.69
N LEU A 673 -2.08 15.13 15.40
CA LEU A 673 -2.55 16.42 14.84
C LEU A 673 -1.99 16.79 13.45
N PRO A 674 -0.67 16.64 13.15
CA PRO A 674 -0.11 16.98 11.84
C PRO A 674 -0.69 16.16 10.69
N HIS A 675 -1.18 14.95 11.00
CA HIS A 675 -1.72 14.00 10.02
C HIS A 675 -3.23 13.78 10.18
N ALA A 676 -3.93 14.58 10.98
CA ALA A 676 -5.36 14.36 11.27
C ALA A 676 -6.24 14.35 10.01
N ALA A 677 -5.94 15.19 9.02
CA ALA A 677 -6.64 15.21 7.74
C ALA A 677 -6.40 13.95 6.86
N MET A 678 -5.37 13.16 7.17
CA MET A 678 -5.08 11.89 6.50
C MET A 678 -5.77 10.69 7.17
N ASP A 679 -6.35 10.85 8.36
CA ASP A 679 -7.06 9.76 9.04
C ASP A 679 -8.33 9.39 8.28
N MET A 680 -8.38 8.13 7.84
CA MET A 680 -9.47 7.59 7.02
C MET A 680 -10.86 7.69 7.68
N ARG A 681 -10.93 7.82 9.02
CA ARG A 681 -12.21 7.97 9.72
C ARG A 681 -12.80 9.36 9.58
N CYS A 682 -12.00 10.39 9.33
CA CYS A 682 -12.48 11.76 9.23
C CYS A 682 -13.59 11.90 8.18
N ALA A 683 -13.36 11.41 6.96
CA ALA A 683 -14.37 11.45 5.90
C ALA A 683 -15.62 10.63 6.26
N THR A 684 -15.44 9.47 6.92
CA THR A 684 -16.56 8.61 7.35
C THR A 684 -17.43 9.30 8.40
N ILE A 685 -16.80 9.98 9.36
CA ILE A 685 -17.48 10.75 10.41
C ILE A 685 -18.22 11.92 9.76
N ILE A 686 -17.55 12.74 8.94
CA ILE A 686 -18.19 13.88 8.26
C ILE A 686 -19.42 13.44 7.46
N ASN A 687 -19.29 12.38 6.66
CA ASN A 687 -20.40 11.84 5.87
C ASN A 687 -21.59 11.36 6.71
N LYS A 688 -21.38 11.01 7.98
CA LYS A 688 -22.45 10.58 8.91
C LYS A 688 -23.30 11.74 9.41
N TYR A 689 -22.76 12.96 9.44
CA TYR A 689 -23.43 14.16 9.95
C TYR A 689 -24.00 15.05 8.84
N LEU A 690 -23.99 14.58 7.59
CA LEU A 690 -24.67 15.24 6.48
C LEU A 690 -26.18 15.00 6.56
N ASP A 691 -26.95 15.92 6.00
CA ASP A 691 -28.41 15.80 5.94
C ASP A 691 -28.81 14.65 5.01
N ASP A 692 -29.91 13.98 5.35
CA ASP A 692 -30.44 12.85 4.58
C ASP A 692 -30.75 13.26 3.12
N GLU A 693 -31.11 14.52 2.87
CA GLU A 693 -31.33 15.05 1.52
C GLU A 693 -30.05 15.04 0.67
N ILE A 694 -28.90 15.38 1.26
CA ILE A 694 -27.60 15.37 0.57
C ILE A 694 -27.16 13.93 0.31
N LEU A 695 -27.36 13.04 1.27
CA LEU A 695 -27.04 11.63 1.14
C LEU A 695 -27.92 10.95 0.08
N ASP A 696 -29.22 11.26 0.06
CA ASP A 696 -30.18 10.76 -0.93
C ASP A 696 -29.90 11.34 -2.32
N GLN A 697 -29.58 12.64 -2.43
CA GLN A 697 -29.11 13.24 -3.69
C GLN A 697 -27.83 12.57 -4.19
N PHE A 698 -26.85 12.31 -3.30
CA PHE A 698 -25.62 11.62 -3.64
C PHE A 698 -25.88 10.18 -4.10
N ASP A 699 -26.74 9.45 -3.40
CA ASP A 699 -27.06 8.06 -3.73
C ASP A 699 -27.92 7.97 -5.01
N LYS A 700 -28.72 9.01 -5.33
CA LYS A 700 -29.50 9.15 -6.59
C LYS A 700 -28.67 9.65 -7.77
N LYS A 701 -27.71 10.55 -7.54
CA LYS A 701 -26.80 11.07 -8.56
C LYS A 701 -25.88 9.92 -8.93
N ASN A 702 -26.06 9.37 -10.13
CA ASN A 702 -25.25 8.26 -10.65
C ASN A 702 -23.75 8.59 -10.52
N LEU A 703 -23.04 7.97 -9.58
CA LEU A 703 -21.58 8.10 -9.39
C LEU A 703 -20.77 7.17 -10.29
N CYS A 704 -21.42 6.58 -11.29
CA CYS A 704 -20.68 6.11 -12.43
C CYS A 704 -20.32 7.36 -13.22
N GLU A 705 -19.03 7.62 -13.43
CA GLU A 705 -18.62 8.35 -14.63
C GLU A 705 -19.37 7.72 -15.81
N THR A 706 -20.41 8.38 -16.30
CA THR A 706 -20.86 8.15 -17.67
C THR A 706 -19.68 8.58 -18.51
N TYR A 707 -18.87 7.60 -18.92
CA TYR A 707 -18.11 7.77 -20.13
C TYR A 707 -19.11 8.18 -21.21
N LEU A 708 -19.01 9.42 -21.67
CA LEU A 708 -19.47 9.75 -23.00
C LEU A 708 -18.63 8.88 -23.93
N LEU A 709 -19.19 7.76 -24.37
CA LEU A 709 -18.75 7.10 -25.59
C LEU A 709 -18.91 8.19 -26.66
N ASN A 710 -17.80 8.81 -27.08
CA ASN A 710 -17.70 9.84 -28.13
C ASN A 710 -17.66 11.32 -27.68
N ALA A 711 -16.73 11.71 -26.79
CA ALA A 711 -16.45 13.14 -26.54
C ALA A 711 -15.83 13.85 -27.76
N ASP A 712 -15.02 13.15 -28.55
CA ASP A 712 -14.31 13.74 -29.70
C ASP A 712 -15.20 13.92 -30.95
N THR A 713 -16.37 13.28 -31.00
CA THR A 713 -17.22 13.26 -32.20
C THR A 713 -18.19 14.45 -32.25
N PHE A 714 -18.28 15.25 -31.18
CA PHE A 714 -19.10 16.46 -31.15
C PHE A 714 -18.30 17.76 -31.33
N MET A 715 -16.98 17.67 -31.47
CA MET A 715 -16.09 18.83 -31.66
C MET A 715 -15.64 19.04 -33.12
N SER A 716 -16.03 18.16 -34.06
CA SER A 716 -15.55 18.23 -35.45
C SER A 716 -16.59 18.61 -36.52
N ASP A 717 -17.86 18.79 -36.20
CA ASP A 717 -18.92 18.99 -37.21
C ASP A 717 -19.49 20.43 -37.29
N THR A 718 -18.68 21.47 -37.07
CA THR A 718 -19.15 22.87 -37.27
C THR A 718 -18.17 23.83 -37.94
N VAL A 719 -17.22 23.38 -38.75
CA VAL A 719 -16.53 24.28 -39.69
C VAL A 719 -16.20 23.55 -40.98
N MET A 720 -17.07 23.67 -41.98
CA MET A 720 -16.74 23.77 -43.42
C MET A 720 -18.04 23.89 -44.24
N GLU A 721 -18.71 25.03 -44.11
CA GLU A 721 -19.47 25.64 -45.21
C GLU A 721 -19.06 27.11 -45.22
N GLU A 722 -18.11 27.46 -46.09
CA GLU A 722 -18.09 28.69 -46.90
C GLU A 722 -16.76 28.79 -47.69
N SER A 723 -16.91 29.13 -48.97
CA SER A 723 -15.93 29.28 -50.08
C SER A 723 -15.44 28.03 -50.81
#